data_AF-A0A9P4LL10-F1
#
_entry.id   AF-A0A9P4LL10-F1
#
_cell.length_a   1.000
_cell.length_b   1.000
_cell.length_c   1.000
_cell.angle_alpha   90.00
_cell.angle_beta   90.00
_cell.angle_gamma   90.00
#
_symmetry.space_group_name_H-M   'P 1'
#
loop_
_entity.id
_entity.type
_entity.pdbx_description
1 polymer ?
#
loop_
_entity_poly.entity_id
_entity_poly.type
_entity_poly.pdbx_seq_one_letter_code
_entity_poly.pdbx_strand_id
1 'polypeptide(L)'
;MAPIPVPSLHEHQSVIWPVQSFTVDHEFKSPAPAHLLLDRANSEIGLIYQIAPRVAVLAKLPDSDDPIFIRVSATRAACSREGNSCKKVCVLLEHMQIDLEFTTADDASVFLHTLGRLATRVGNLKFDVFEAQSLNALNRPEFSVEKMCVANQPSELWKAVRNTDTFDWASVYKSGKCSDFSIIAGQRTFPVHRILLCTRSQYFNAVCDGRFSEAEQKSISLPESKETISTMLQELYGVYNPTTGSIFANFALRREIEKESVMNNLLALFVTCDKYNLESIKQKAAEAIKDRLPFVQDTLNIIDIAAHIFDESFPETDCGLRKAIDDQVQSRLPTIMGDEAAWESYASNRMILKAIHETRCAQIEDASSVGLCTPPVTPTKGGKKYRAQDRPTSMAPDAGSVNGIPADSALKPLQKPSVTPNVLEVVFGSLLIKPWYPSFYPEGLVGGKVERLYICQWCFKYSKELMGFLGHLKACPHRSSPPPGVNVYTKGNYSLYEIDGEKHKLYAQNLSLFAKLFLDTKSVFYDVTTFLYYLLVAHDPTPSIPHTNLGGDGVGEQGQVVGFFSKEKMSWDNNNLACILVFPPWQKQGLGQILMGASYEMSRREGRLGGPEKPLSDLGRLAYVHYWSATLARTILSCPSKKTLTVLDLREKTYIVPEDIIATLQAMEVLDHKKRGGAEAVINKAKVRAWAESHRVDLKTLPVDSKAFVIRDSSRSASKE
;
A
#
# COMPACT_ATOMS: atom_id res chain seq x y z
N MET A 1 -24.08 34.44 -19.64
CA MET A 1 -23.16 33.34 -19.28
C MET A 1 -23.58 32.84 -17.90
N ALA A 2 -23.79 31.53 -17.74
CA ALA A 2 -23.97 30.93 -16.42
C ALA A 2 -22.58 30.80 -15.74
N PRO A 3 -22.48 30.94 -14.40
CA PRO A 3 -21.21 30.81 -13.71
C PRO A 3 -20.70 29.37 -13.76
N ILE A 4 -19.39 29.22 -14.00
CA ILE A 4 -18.69 27.94 -13.97
C ILE A 4 -18.69 27.44 -12.51
N PRO A 5 -19.13 26.20 -12.22
CA PRO A 5 -19.05 25.66 -10.87
C PRO A 5 -17.59 25.41 -10.49
N VAL A 6 -17.14 26.05 -9.42
CA VAL A 6 -15.83 25.81 -8.80
C VAL A 6 -15.84 24.40 -8.16
N PRO A 7 -14.91 23.49 -8.51
CA PRO A 7 -14.82 22.20 -7.84
C PRO A 7 -14.33 22.37 -6.40
N SER A 8 -15.23 22.12 -5.44
CA SER A 8 -14.90 22.06 -4.02
C SER A 8 -14.06 20.82 -3.69
N LEU A 9 -13.07 20.98 -2.80
CA LEU A 9 -12.32 19.96 -2.05
C LEU A 9 -12.56 18.49 -2.46
N HIS A 10 -11.60 17.86 -3.18
CA HIS A 10 -11.22 16.43 -3.07
C HIS A 10 -10.08 16.02 -4.06
N GLU A 11 -8.94 16.72 -4.09
CA GLU A 11 -7.87 16.41 -5.07
C GLU A 11 -6.92 15.24 -4.71
N HIS A 12 -7.09 14.63 -3.53
CA HIS A 12 -6.19 13.59 -2.98
C HIS A 12 -6.74 12.14 -3.05
N GLN A 13 -7.70 11.85 -3.93
CA GLN A 13 -8.15 10.49 -4.20
C GLN A 13 -7.55 9.94 -5.51
N SER A 14 -7.24 8.65 -5.52
CA SER A 14 -6.87 7.90 -6.73
C SER A 14 -8.01 8.01 -7.75
N VAL A 15 -7.69 8.40 -8.99
CA VAL A 15 -8.72 8.56 -10.03
C VAL A 15 -9.01 7.17 -10.62
N ILE A 16 -10.26 6.74 -10.45
CA ILE A 16 -10.75 5.43 -10.87
C ILE A 16 -12.00 5.62 -11.72
N TRP A 17 -12.09 4.95 -12.87
CA TRP A 17 -13.29 4.93 -13.70
C TRP A 17 -13.84 3.50 -13.84
N PRO A 18 -15.14 3.25 -13.59
CA PRO A 18 -15.74 1.93 -13.69
C PRO A 18 -16.10 1.59 -15.14
N VAL A 19 -15.57 0.47 -15.64
CA VAL A 19 -15.69 0.00 -17.03
C VAL A 19 -16.54 -1.27 -17.06
N GLN A 20 -17.65 -1.25 -17.78
CA GLN A 20 -18.55 -2.40 -17.90
C GLN A 20 -17.91 -3.54 -18.71
N SER A 21 -17.14 -3.22 -19.74
CA SER A 21 -16.30 -4.15 -20.48
C SER A 21 -15.24 -3.42 -21.30
N PHE A 22 -14.19 -4.11 -21.71
CA PHE A 22 -13.25 -3.60 -22.73
C PHE A 22 -12.89 -4.69 -23.75
N THR A 23 -12.35 -4.28 -24.89
CA THR A 23 -11.82 -5.19 -25.92
C THR A 23 -10.45 -4.69 -26.40
N VAL A 24 -9.48 -5.58 -26.60
CA VAL A 24 -8.19 -5.26 -27.23
C VAL A 24 -8.14 -5.88 -28.63
N ASP A 25 -7.79 -5.06 -29.62
CA ASP A 25 -7.68 -5.40 -31.05
C ASP A 25 -8.87 -6.16 -31.66
N HIS A 26 -10.05 -5.99 -31.06
CA HIS A 26 -11.30 -6.73 -31.36
C HIS A 26 -11.24 -8.26 -31.10
N GLU A 27 -10.09 -8.80 -30.69
CA GLU A 27 -9.87 -10.22 -30.43
C GLU A 27 -10.09 -10.59 -28.96
N PHE A 28 -9.49 -9.83 -28.03
CA PHE A 28 -9.60 -10.11 -26.59
C PHE A 28 -10.67 -9.25 -25.93
N LYS A 29 -11.81 -9.85 -25.55
CA LYS A 29 -12.85 -9.18 -24.76
C LYS A 29 -12.71 -9.50 -23.27
N SER A 30 -12.89 -8.49 -22.43
CA SER A 30 -12.87 -8.60 -20.96
C SER A 30 -13.89 -9.64 -20.44
N PRO A 31 -13.49 -10.59 -19.58
CA PRO A 31 -14.38 -11.64 -19.05
C PRO A 31 -15.35 -11.12 -17.97
N ALA A 32 -15.09 -9.94 -17.40
CA ALA A 32 -15.89 -9.32 -16.36
C ALA A 32 -15.73 -7.78 -16.39
N PRO A 33 -16.62 -7.01 -15.74
CA PRO A 33 -16.41 -5.58 -15.50
C PRO A 33 -15.07 -5.29 -14.84
N ALA A 34 -14.48 -4.16 -15.22
CA ALA A 34 -13.16 -3.72 -14.84
C ALA A 34 -13.19 -2.27 -14.29
N HIS A 35 -12.05 -1.78 -13.83
CA HIS A 35 -11.85 -0.38 -13.53
C HIS A 35 -10.55 0.10 -14.20
N LEU A 36 -10.53 1.36 -14.64
CA LEU A 36 -9.32 2.08 -15.02
C LEU A 36 -8.76 2.80 -13.81
N LEU A 37 -7.44 2.75 -13.59
CA LEU A 37 -6.74 3.41 -12.49
C LEU A 37 -5.60 4.29 -13.02
N LEU A 38 -5.61 5.59 -12.71
CA LEU A 38 -4.59 6.56 -13.14
C LEU A 38 -3.39 6.64 -12.18
N ASP A 39 -2.19 6.46 -12.73
CA ASP A 39 -0.92 6.93 -12.15
C ASP A 39 -0.62 8.35 -12.67
N ARG A 40 -0.71 9.35 -11.79
CA ARG A 40 -0.46 10.76 -12.13
C ARG A 40 1.03 11.09 -12.32
N ALA A 41 1.94 10.35 -11.67
CA ALA A 41 3.38 10.62 -11.69
C ALA A 41 4.03 10.12 -12.99
N ASN A 42 3.55 8.98 -13.49
CA ASN A 42 4.04 8.38 -14.75
C ASN A 42 3.14 8.70 -15.96
N SER A 43 1.94 9.23 -15.74
CA SER A 43 0.91 9.41 -16.78
C SER A 43 0.60 8.10 -17.51
N GLU A 44 0.32 7.06 -16.72
CA GLU A 44 -0.07 5.72 -17.18
C GLU A 44 -1.42 5.31 -16.55
N ILE A 45 -2.24 4.54 -17.27
CA ILE A 45 -3.58 4.13 -16.82
C ILE A 45 -3.73 2.60 -16.95
N GLY A 46 -3.91 1.89 -15.85
CA GLY A 46 -4.04 0.42 -15.83
C GLY A 46 -5.49 -0.08 -15.75
N LEU A 47 -5.78 -1.23 -16.35
CA LEU A 47 -7.08 -1.93 -16.25
C LEU A 47 -7.06 -3.01 -15.16
N ILE A 48 -8.05 -3.04 -14.26
CA ILE A 48 -8.15 -4.03 -13.16
C ILE A 48 -9.53 -4.71 -13.08
N TYR A 49 -9.57 -6.03 -12.87
CA TYR A 49 -10.78 -6.80 -12.57
C TYR A 49 -10.98 -6.93 -11.06
N GLN A 50 -12.23 -6.95 -10.58
CA GLN A 50 -12.52 -7.20 -9.17
C GLN A 50 -13.07 -8.63 -8.98
N ILE A 51 -12.35 -9.45 -8.21
CA ILE A 51 -12.66 -10.88 -8.01
C ILE A 51 -13.30 -11.20 -6.66
N ALA A 52 -13.15 -10.32 -5.67
CA ALA A 52 -13.89 -10.37 -4.40
C ALA A 52 -13.95 -8.95 -3.77
N PRO A 53 -14.72 -8.73 -2.69
CA PRO A 53 -14.72 -7.44 -1.99
C PRO A 53 -13.31 -7.08 -1.51
N ARG A 54 -12.77 -5.96 -2.03
CA ARG A 54 -11.38 -5.48 -1.77
C ARG A 54 -10.27 -6.39 -2.33
N VAL A 55 -10.57 -7.18 -3.36
CA VAL A 55 -9.61 -8.03 -4.08
C VAL A 55 -9.75 -7.82 -5.58
N ALA A 56 -8.69 -7.33 -6.22
CA ALA A 56 -8.61 -7.03 -7.64
C ALA A 56 -7.31 -7.59 -8.28
N VAL A 57 -7.31 -7.73 -9.61
CA VAL A 57 -6.22 -8.27 -10.43
C VAL A 57 -6.01 -7.37 -11.64
N LEU A 58 -4.76 -7.09 -12.03
CA LEU A 58 -4.43 -6.33 -13.24
C LEU A 58 -4.75 -7.15 -14.51
N ALA A 59 -5.39 -6.51 -15.48
CA ALA A 59 -5.71 -7.12 -16.76
C ALA A 59 -4.43 -7.38 -17.58
N LYS A 60 -4.46 -8.45 -18.37
CA LYS A 60 -3.34 -8.93 -19.17
C LYS A 60 -3.80 -9.42 -20.55
N LEU A 61 -2.88 -9.42 -21.52
CA LEU A 61 -3.09 -10.06 -22.82
C LEU A 61 -3.08 -11.60 -22.68
N PRO A 62 -3.97 -12.34 -23.36
CA PRO A 62 -4.03 -13.80 -23.27
C PRO A 62 -2.74 -14.52 -23.68
N ASP A 63 -2.06 -14.04 -24.71
CA ASP A 63 -0.98 -14.78 -25.38
C ASP A 63 0.42 -14.47 -24.84
N SER A 64 0.66 -13.23 -24.38
CA SER A 64 1.95 -12.81 -23.84
C SER A 64 1.99 -12.66 -22.31
N ASP A 65 0.83 -12.69 -21.65
CA ASP A 65 0.68 -12.50 -20.21
C ASP A 65 1.17 -11.11 -19.71
N ASP A 66 1.39 -10.17 -20.64
CA ASP A 66 1.79 -8.78 -20.39
C ASP A 66 0.61 -7.93 -19.85
N PRO A 67 0.88 -6.95 -18.96
CA PRO A 67 -0.15 -6.08 -18.41
C PRO A 67 -0.75 -5.15 -19.48
N ILE A 68 -2.08 -4.98 -19.46
CA ILE A 68 -2.78 -4.02 -20.33
C ILE A 68 -2.85 -2.67 -19.60
N PHE A 69 -2.14 -1.67 -20.13
CA PHE A 69 -2.14 -0.30 -19.65
C PHE A 69 -1.97 0.70 -20.80
N ILE A 70 -2.49 1.91 -20.59
CA ILE A 70 -2.40 3.05 -21.51
C ILE A 70 -1.26 3.93 -21.04
N ARG A 71 -0.15 3.99 -21.80
CA ARG A 71 0.90 4.99 -21.62
C ARG A 71 0.54 6.23 -22.43
N VAL A 72 0.29 7.35 -21.76
CA VAL A 72 -0.22 8.55 -22.44
C VAL A 72 0.80 9.15 -23.43
N SER A 73 2.10 9.04 -23.16
CA SER A 73 3.16 9.48 -24.09
C SER A 73 3.32 8.61 -25.34
N ALA A 74 2.70 7.41 -25.38
CA ALA A 74 2.70 6.49 -26.52
C ALA A 74 1.30 6.29 -27.14
N THR A 75 0.31 7.07 -26.70
CA THR A 75 -1.06 7.01 -27.24
C THR A 75 -1.14 7.82 -28.54
N ARG A 76 -1.60 7.22 -29.63
CA ARG A 76 -1.70 7.87 -30.96
C ARG A 76 -3.01 8.60 -31.15
N ALA A 77 -4.13 8.06 -30.66
CA ALA A 77 -5.41 8.72 -30.80
C ALA A 77 -6.42 8.23 -29.77
N ALA A 78 -7.47 9.00 -29.57
CA ALA A 78 -8.70 8.54 -28.94
C ALA A 78 -9.91 8.89 -29.82
N CYS A 79 -10.95 8.07 -29.78
CA CYS A 79 -12.18 8.31 -30.52
C CYS A 79 -13.40 8.03 -29.65
N SER A 80 -14.38 8.93 -29.69
CA SER A 80 -15.69 8.76 -29.05
C SER A 80 -16.75 9.54 -29.84
N ARG A 81 -17.98 9.62 -29.33
CA ARG A 81 -19.08 10.39 -29.96
C ARG A 81 -19.54 11.48 -29.00
N GLU A 82 -19.65 12.71 -29.48
CA GLU A 82 -20.15 13.82 -28.68
C GLU A 82 -21.64 13.62 -28.35
N GLY A 83 -21.98 13.76 -27.06
CA GLY A 83 -23.34 13.63 -26.51
C GLY A 83 -23.41 12.81 -25.21
N ASN A 84 -24.26 13.25 -24.27
CA ASN A 84 -24.39 12.75 -22.88
C ASN A 84 -24.85 11.28 -22.73
N SER A 85 -24.86 10.49 -23.81
CA SER A 85 -25.23 9.08 -23.81
C SER A 85 -24.14 8.15 -24.35
N CYS A 86 -23.01 8.67 -24.83
CA CYS A 86 -21.92 7.82 -25.31
C CYS A 86 -21.08 7.27 -24.14
N LYS A 87 -21.08 5.94 -23.98
CA LYS A 87 -20.26 5.23 -22.99
C LYS A 87 -18.98 4.65 -23.58
N LYS A 88 -18.79 4.72 -24.90
CA LYS A 88 -17.69 4.05 -25.60
C LYS A 88 -16.55 5.01 -25.93
N VAL A 89 -15.32 4.63 -25.59
CA VAL A 89 -14.10 5.32 -25.98
C VAL A 89 -13.11 4.31 -26.56
N CYS A 90 -12.67 4.52 -27.79
CA CYS A 90 -11.62 3.72 -28.42
C CYS A 90 -10.28 4.46 -28.27
N VAL A 91 -9.25 3.80 -27.75
CA VAL A 91 -7.90 4.38 -27.55
C VAL A 91 -6.91 3.62 -28.41
N LEU A 92 -6.23 4.31 -29.32
CA LEU A 92 -5.21 3.76 -30.20
C LEU A 92 -3.82 3.97 -29.60
N LEU A 93 -3.10 2.88 -29.34
CA LEU A 93 -1.70 2.85 -28.93
C LEU A 93 -0.80 2.58 -30.14
N GLU A 94 0.51 2.44 -29.93
CA GLU A 94 1.47 2.23 -31.01
C GLU A 94 1.25 0.92 -31.79
N HIS A 95 0.80 -0.15 -31.10
CA HIS A 95 0.67 -1.50 -31.66
C HIS A 95 -0.67 -2.20 -31.33
N MET A 96 -1.63 -1.51 -30.71
CA MET A 96 -2.93 -2.07 -30.33
C MET A 96 -4.01 -0.98 -30.20
N GLN A 97 -5.28 -1.34 -30.38
CA GLN A 97 -6.46 -0.53 -30.04
C GLN A 97 -7.18 -1.12 -28.82
N ILE A 98 -7.56 -0.27 -27.87
CA ILE A 98 -8.35 -0.63 -26.69
C ILE A 98 -9.72 0.05 -26.79
N ASP A 99 -10.77 -0.74 -26.99
CA ASP A 99 -12.17 -0.32 -26.94
C ASP A 99 -12.68 -0.40 -25.49
N LEU A 100 -13.05 0.73 -24.89
CA LEU A 100 -13.54 0.83 -23.51
C LEU A 100 -15.05 1.14 -23.50
N GLU A 101 -15.85 0.32 -22.80
CA GLU A 101 -17.28 0.56 -22.54
C GLU A 101 -17.46 0.93 -21.06
N PHE A 102 -17.65 2.21 -20.76
CA PHE A 102 -17.78 2.74 -19.40
C PHE A 102 -19.15 2.43 -18.79
N THR A 103 -19.25 2.51 -17.46
CA THR A 103 -20.53 2.31 -16.76
C THR A 103 -21.49 3.47 -17.01
N THR A 104 -20.99 4.70 -17.04
CA THR A 104 -21.74 5.92 -17.36
C THR A 104 -21.09 6.70 -18.52
N ALA A 105 -21.86 7.60 -19.16
CA ALA A 105 -21.32 8.48 -20.20
C ALA A 105 -20.43 9.59 -19.62
N ASP A 106 -20.75 10.05 -18.41
CA ASP A 106 -19.94 11.01 -17.66
C ASP A 106 -18.53 10.46 -17.37
N ASP A 107 -18.42 9.18 -16.95
CA ASP A 107 -17.11 8.53 -16.75
C ASP A 107 -16.27 8.51 -18.03
N ALA A 108 -16.90 8.19 -19.17
CA ALA A 108 -16.25 8.18 -20.49
C ALA A 108 -15.76 9.59 -20.90
N SER A 109 -16.60 10.62 -20.68
CA SER A 109 -16.26 12.02 -20.97
C SER A 109 -15.13 12.54 -20.09
N VAL A 110 -15.20 12.30 -18.77
CA VAL A 110 -14.16 12.69 -17.80
C VAL A 110 -12.85 11.97 -18.10
N PHE A 111 -12.89 10.69 -18.45
CA PHE A 111 -11.71 9.93 -18.88
C PHE A 111 -11.08 10.54 -20.13
N LEU A 112 -11.86 10.79 -21.20
CA LEU A 112 -11.35 11.30 -22.47
C LEU A 112 -10.73 12.71 -22.32
N HIS A 113 -11.40 13.60 -21.58
CA HIS A 113 -10.87 14.93 -21.25
C HIS A 113 -9.59 14.83 -20.40
N THR A 114 -9.53 13.90 -19.44
CA THR A 114 -8.33 13.66 -18.63
C THR A 114 -7.17 13.13 -19.48
N LEU A 115 -7.44 12.21 -20.40
CA LEU A 115 -6.46 11.64 -21.33
C LEU A 115 -5.87 12.73 -22.24
N GLY A 116 -6.71 13.58 -22.83
CA GLY A 116 -6.25 14.72 -23.65
C GLY A 116 -5.39 15.70 -22.86
N ARG A 117 -5.82 16.10 -21.66
CA ARG A 117 -5.03 16.98 -20.77
C ARG A 117 -3.67 16.37 -20.39
N LEU A 118 -3.61 15.05 -20.17
CA LEU A 118 -2.36 14.34 -19.90
C LEU A 118 -1.47 14.27 -21.17
N ALA A 119 -2.06 14.06 -22.36
CA ALA A 119 -1.33 14.02 -23.62
C ALA A 119 -0.66 15.37 -23.93
N THR A 120 -1.38 16.48 -23.75
CA THR A 120 -0.79 17.83 -23.84
C THR A 120 0.33 18.02 -22.81
N ARG A 121 0.14 17.58 -21.56
CA ARG A 121 1.13 17.70 -20.49
C ARG A 121 2.43 16.96 -20.79
N VAL A 122 2.37 15.73 -21.30
CA VAL A 122 3.55 14.92 -21.62
C VAL A 122 4.17 15.27 -22.98
N GLY A 123 3.70 16.33 -23.65
CA GLY A 123 4.22 16.77 -24.96
C GLY A 123 3.96 15.78 -26.09
N ASN A 124 2.88 14.98 -26.01
CA ASN A 124 2.56 14.01 -27.06
C ASN A 124 1.91 14.71 -28.27
N LEU A 125 2.77 15.23 -29.16
CA LEU A 125 2.39 15.90 -30.41
C LEU A 125 1.71 14.98 -31.45
N LYS A 126 1.61 13.68 -31.17
CA LYS A 126 0.98 12.69 -32.06
C LYS A 126 -0.42 12.29 -31.60
N PHE A 127 -0.92 12.83 -30.49
CA PHE A 127 -2.22 12.47 -29.93
C PHE A 127 -3.35 13.35 -30.47
N ASP A 128 -4.25 12.75 -31.24
CA ASP A 128 -5.47 13.38 -31.73
C ASP A 128 -6.74 12.78 -31.11
N VAL A 129 -7.78 13.61 -30.93
CA VAL A 129 -9.12 13.15 -30.52
C VAL A 129 -10.07 13.27 -31.71
N PHE A 130 -10.65 12.15 -32.13
CA PHE A 130 -11.59 12.08 -33.25
C PHE A 130 -13.03 11.90 -32.78
N GLU A 131 -13.96 12.49 -33.52
CA GLU A 131 -15.39 12.26 -33.35
C GLU A 131 -15.88 11.17 -34.32
N ALA A 132 -16.56 10.15 -33.80
CA ALA A 132 -17.16 9.10 -34.63
C ALA A 132 -18.39 9.63 -35.38
N GLN A 133 -18.53 9.27 -36.67
CA GLN A 133 -19.65 9.70 -37.53
C GLN A 133 -21.04 9.33 -36.98
N SER A 134 -21.15 8.22 -36.26
CA SER A 134 -22.37 7.84 -35.53
C SER A 134 -22.05 6.79 -34.46
N LEU A 135 -22.92 6.67 -33.44
CA LEU A 135 -22.82 5.60 -32.44
C LEU A 135 -22.89 4.20 -33.07
N ASN A 136 -23.70 4.04 -34.13
CA ASN A 136 -23.79 2.80 -34.89
C ASN A 136 -22.51 2.46 -35.65
N ALA A 137 -21.70 3.45 -36.06
CA ALA A 137 -20.40 3.21 -36.66
C ALA A 137 -19.34 2.81 -35.61
N LEU A 138 -19.32 3.51 -34.47
CA LEU A 138 -18.42 3.23 -33.33
C LEU A 138 -18.62 1.83 -32.73
N ASN A 139 -19.83 1.27 -32.87
CA ASN A 139 -20.19 -0.07 -32.40
C ASN A 139 -19.97 -1.20 -33.41
N ARG A 140 -19.44 -0.92 -34.62
CA ARG A 140 -19.15 -1.98 -35.60
C ARG A 140 -17.91 -2.79 -35.19
N PRO A 141 -17.88 -4.11 -35.44
CA PRO A 141 -16.70 -4.92 -35.15
C PRO A 141 -15.51 -4.58 -36.05
N GLU A 142 -15.70 -3.99 -37.24
CA GLU A 142 -14.60 -3.57 -38.11
C GLU A 142 -14.08 -2.14 -37.84
N PHE A 143 -14.59 -1.49 -36.78
CA PHE A 143 -14.30 -0.10 -36.43
C PHE A 143 -12.86 0.07 -35.92
N SER A 144 -12.02 0.72 -36.73
CA SER A 144 -10.63 1.00 -36.40
C SER A 144 -10.38 2.50 -36.40
N VAL A 145 -9.84 3.00 -35.29
CA VAL A 145 -9.40 4.40 -35.16
C VAL A 145 -8.28 4.69 -36.15
N GLU A 146 -7.40 3.72 -36.43
CA GLU A 146 -6.34 3.87 -37.44
C GLU A 146 -6.90 4.08 -38.85
N LYS A 147 -7.95 3.35 -39.26
CA LYS A 147 -8.63 3.59 -40.54
C LYS A 147 -9.24 4.99 -40.62
N MET A 148 -9.76 5.52 -39.51
CA MET A 148 -10.25 6.91 -39.45
C MET A 148 -9.11 7.94 -39.55
N CYS A 149 -7.98 7.70 -38.90
CA CYS A 149 -6.80 8.56 -39.01
C CYS A 149 -6.31 8.64 -40.48
N VAL A 150 -6.28 7.51 -41.19
CA VAL A 150 -5.91 7.45 -42.61
C VAL A 150 -6.94 8.13 -43.51
N ALA A 151 -8.25 7.99 -43.22
CA ALA A 151 -9.30 8.61 -44.03
C ALA A 151 -9.36 10.15 -43.91
N ASN A 152 -8.85 10.71 -42.82
CA ASN A 152 -8.87 12.16 -42.54
C ASN A 152 -7.54 12.88 -42.82
N GLN A 153 -6.50 12.20 -43.33
CA GLN A 153 -5.24 12.84 -43.70
C GLN A 153 -5.06 13.00 -45.22
N PRO A 154 -4.42 14.10 -45.68
CA PRO A 154 -3.92 14.19 -47.05
C PRO A 154 -2.80 13.16 -47.27
N SER A 155 -2.66 12.69 -48.51
CA SER A 155 -1.84 11.52 -48.83
C SER A 155 -0.33 11.74 -48.63
N GLU A 156 0.24 11.21 -47.56
CA GLU A 156 1.60 10.65 -47.57
C GLU A 156 1.68 9.36 -46.72
N LEU A 157 2.17 8.28 -47.36
CA LEU A 157 2.39 7.00 -46.69
C LEU A 157 3.68 7.03 -45.87
N TRP A 158 3.55 7.06 -44.54
CA TRP A 158 4.65 6.72 -43.64
C TRP A 158 4.43 5.32 -43.07
N LYS A 159 4.84 4.31 -43.86
CA LYS A 159 5.08 2.96 -43.34
C LYS A 159 6.09 3.07 -42.20
N ALA A 160 5.66 2.80 -40.98
CA ALA A 160 6.59 2.55 -39.87
C ALA A 160 7.36 1.27 -40.15
N VAL A 161 8.52 1.39 -40.80
CA VAL A 161 9.55 0.36 -40.79
C VAL A 161 9.90 0.12 -39.33
N ARG A 162 9.78 -1.14 -38.87
CA ARG A 162 10.15 -1.50 -37.49
C ARG A 162 11.63 -1.20 -37.32
N ASN A 163 11.95 -0.18 -36.52
CA ASN A 163 13.34 0.17 -36.27
C ASN A 163 13.86 -0.62 -35.07
N THR A 164 14.32 -1.84 -35.34
CA THR A 164 15.05 -2.68 -34.37
C THR A 164 16.42 -2.09 -33.98
N ASP A 165 16.87 -1.02 -34.65
CA ASP A 165 18.04 -0.22 -34.30
C ASP A 165 17.64 1.08 -33.55
N THR A 166 16.70 0.98 -32.60
CA THR A 166 16.30 2.13 -31.77
C THR A 166 17.39 2.50 -30.77
N PHE A 167 18.16 3.54 -31.11
CA PHE A 167 19.12 4.21 -30.23
C PHE A 167 18.41 4.81 -28.99
N ASP A 168 18.34 4.03 -27.91
CA ASP A 168 17.89 4.54 -26.60
C ASP A 168 19.03 5.32 -25.89
N TRP A 169 18.79 6.60 -25.62
CA TRP A 169 19.71 7.47 -24.88
C TRP A 169 20.08 6.92 -23.50
N ALA A 170 19.20 6.15 -22.84
CA ALA A 170 19.52 5.54 -21.56
C ALA A 170 20.54 4.40 -21.69
N SER A 171 20.52 3.66 -22.80
CA SER A 171 21.53 2.65 -23.14
C SER A 171 22.88 3.29 -23.54
N VAL A 172 22.81 4.37 -24.32
CA VAL A 172 23.98 5.17 -24.73
C VAL A 172 24.68 5.78 -23.51
N TYR A 173 23.94 6.35 -22.55
CA TYR A 173 24.50 6.87 -21.30
C TYR A 173 25.16 5.78 -20.44
N LYS A 174 24.51 4.62 -20.28
CA LYS A 174 25.05 3.50 -19.47
C LYS A 174 26.31 2.89 -20.08
N SER A 175 26.43 2.87 -21.41
CA SER A 175 27.59 2.33 -22.12
C SER A 175 28.72 3.34 -22.33
N GLY A 176 28.45 4.64 -22.22
CA GLY A 176 29.40 5.71 -22.56
C GLY A 176 29.81 5.73 -24.04
N LYS A 177 29.12 4.97 -24.90
CA LYS A 177 29.52 4.77 -26.29
C LYS A 177 29.29 6.06 -27.09
N CYS A 178 30.37 6.57 -27.68
CA CYS A 178 30.40 7.84 -28.42
C CYS A 178 30.23 9.11 -27.54
N SER A 179 30.53 9.04 -26.23
CA SER A 179 30.64 10.25 -25.41
C SER A 179 31.76 11.15 -25.91
N ASP A 180 31.43 12.40 -26.24
CA ASP A 180 32.32 13.40 -26.85
C ASP A 180 32.60 14.60 -25.93
N PHE A 181 32.07 14.57 -24.70
CA PHE A 181 32.25 15.60 -23.69
C PHE A 181 32.22 15.02 -22.27
N SER A 182 32.68 15.77 -21.27
CA SER A 182 32.71 15.33 -19.87
C SER A 182 32.28 16.43 -18.89
N ILE A 183 31.31 16.12 -18.04
CA ILE A 183 30.92 17.00 -16.91
C ILE A 183 31.65 16.52 -15.66
N ILE A 184 32.32 17.42 -14.95
CA ILE A 184 33.09 17.13 -13.72
C ILE A 184 32.38 17.80 -12.54
N ALA A 185 31.90 17.02 -11.58
CA ALA A 185 31.26 17.53 -10.37
C ALA A 185 31.91 16.89 -9.14
N GLY A 186 32.49 17.72 -8.26
CA GLY A 186 33.35 17.26 -7.18
C GLY A 186 34.48 16.34 -7.69
N GLN A 187 34.56 15.13 -7.16
CA GLN A 187 35.55 14.11 -7.56
C GLN A 187 35.07 13.15 -8.67
N ARG A 188 33.91 13.41 -9.30
CA ARG A 188 33.32 12.50 -10.29
C ARG A 188 33.21 13.13 -11.67
N THR A 189 33.71 12.40 -12.67
CA THR A 189 33.56 12.74 -14.09
C THR A 189 32.44 11.92 -14.70
N PHE A 190 31.57 12.57 -15.47
CA PHE A 190 30.42 11.98 -16.16
C PHE A 190 30.66 12.09 -17.67
N PRO A 191 30.89 10.97 -18.39
CA PRO A 191 30.96 10.97 -19.84
C PRO A 191 29.56 11.26 -20.43
N VAL A 192 29.49 12.26 -21.29
CA VAL A 192 28.24 12.82 -21.83
C VAL A 192 28.38 13.13 -23.33
N HIS A 193 27.26 13.47 -23.94
CA HIS A 193 27.08 13.61 -25.38
C HIS A 193 26.61 15.04 -25.68
N ARG A 194 27.44 15.85 -26.34
CA ARG A 194 27.19 17.26 -26.66
C ARG A 194 25.83 17.44 -27.30
N ILE A 195 25.54 16.63 -28.31
CA ILE A 195 24.29 16.68 -29.07
C ILE A 195 23.03 16.59 -28.18
N LEU A 196 23.04 15.81 -27.09
CA LEU A 196 21.89 15.73 -26.18
C LEU A 196 21.88 16.90 -25.19
N LEU A 197 23.03 17.37 -24.72
CA LEU A 197 23.10 18.53 -23.83
C LEU A 197 22.69 19.82 -24.55
N CYS A 198 23.24 20.07 -25.74
CA CYS A 198 22.92 21.24 -26.59
C CYS A 198 21.45 21.29 -26.99
N THR A 199 20.85 20.14 -27.36
CA THR A 199 19.43 20.10 -27.77
C THR A 199 18.45 20.21 -26.60
N ARG A 200 18.91 20.03 -25.35
CA ARG A 200 18.05 20.07 -24.15
C ARG A 200 18.27 21.29 -23.26
N SER A 201 19.37 22.02 -23.43
CA SER A 201 19.66 23.22 -22.64
C SER A 201 20.41 24.27 -23.48
N GLN A 202 19.93 25.51 -23.44
CA GLN A 202 20.59 26.64 -24.10
C GLN A 202 21.95 26.97 -23.45
N TYR A 203 22.11 26.72 -22.15
CA TYR A 203 23.38 26.90 -21.43
C TYR A 203 24.46 25.95 -21.98
N PHE A 204 24.20 24.64 -21.97
CA PHE A 204 25.14 23.66 -22.52
C PHE A 204 25.35 23.80 -24.03
N ASN A 205 24.37 24.30 -24.79
CA ASN A 205 24.57 24.68 -26.19
C ASN A 205 25.65 25.77 -26.33
N ALA A 206 25.60 26.82 -25.51
CA ALA A 206 26.60 27.87 -25.49
C ALA A 206 27.97 27.39 -24.98
N VAL A 207 28.01 26.50 -23.98
CA VAL A 207 29.26 25.92 -23.45
C VAL A 207 29.95 24.99 -24.45
N CYS A 208 29.20 24.10 -25.09
CA CYS A 208 29.76 23.09 -25.99
C CYS A 208 30.13 23.68 -27.36
N ASP A 209 29.25 24.49 -27.96
CA ASP A 209 29.38 24.96 -29.35
C ASP A 209 29.74 26.45 -29.46
N GLY A 210 30.00 27.12 -28.33
CA GLY A 210 30.50 28.50 -28.27
C GLY A 210 32.02 28.63 -28.34
N ARG A 211 32.54 29.82 -28.03
CA ARG A 211 33.99 30.16 -28.04
C ARG A 211 34.64 30.03 -26.66
N PHE A 212 34.10 29.18 -25.79
CA PHE A 212 34.62 28.99 -24.43
C PHE A 212 35.70 27.91 -24.40
N SER A 213 36.61 27.99 -23.43
CA SER A 213 37.69 27.01 -23.21
C SER A 213 37.18 25.56 -23.11
N GLU A 214 36.00 25.39 -22.54
CA GLU A 214 35.28 24.15 -22.30
C GLU A 214 34.92 23.43 -23.62
N ALA A 215 34.63 24.19 -24.68
CA ALA A 215 34.35 23.65 -26.02
C ALA A 215 35.59 22.96 -26.62
N GLU A 216 36.78 23.53 -26.41
CA GLU A 216 38.07 22.99 -26.84
C GLU A 216 38.55 21.85 -25.92
N GLN A 217 38.44 22.04 -24.61
CA GLN A 217 38.82 21.06 -23.57
C GLN A 217 37.86 19.86 -23.50
N LYS A 218 36.71 19.93 -24.19
CA LYS A 218 35.63 18.93 -24.20
C LYS A 218 35.17 18.53 -22.79
N SER A 219 35.28 19.45 -21.84
CA SER A 219 34.87 19.23 -20.47
C SER A 219 34.51 20.53 -19.78
N ILE A 220 33.66 20.43 -18.75
CA ILE A 220 33.30 21.53 -17.86
C ILE A 220 33.28 21.03 -16.41
N SER A 221 33.74 21.86 -15.47
CA SER A 221 33.53 21.61 -14.05
C SER A 221 32.32 22.40 -13.55
N LEU A 222 31.39 21.70 -12.91
CA LEU A 222 30.18 22.28 -12.33
C LEU A 222 30.30 22.30 -10.80
N PRO A 223 29.92 23.39 -10.11
CA PRO A 223 30.12 23.54 -8.67
C PRO A 223 29.10 22.74 -7.82
N GLU A 224 28.03 22.21 -8.41
CA GLU A 224 27.01 21.44 -7.70
C GLU A 224 27.51 20.06 -7.26
N SER A 225 26.78 19.41 -6.35
CA SER A 225 27.12 18.08 -5.88
C SER A 225 27.11 17.04 -7.02
N LYS A 226 27.97 16.03 -6.91
CA LYS A 226 28.00 14.88 -7.84
C LYS A 226 26.67 14.12 -7.84
N GLU A 227 25.92 14.17 -6.74
CA GLU A 227 24.57 13.60 -6.61
C GLU A 227 23.58 14.38 -7.49
N THR A 228 23.49 15.71 -7.32
CA THR A 228 22.58 16.58 -8.07
C THR A 228 22.85 16.52 -9.57
N ILE A 229 24.12 16.59 -9.99
CA ILE A 229 24.52 16.44 -11.39
C ILE A 229 24.23 15.02 -11.92
N SER A 230 24.44 13.97 -11.11
CA SER A 230 24.07 12.60 -11.51
C SER A 230 22.57 12.45 -11.74
N THR A 231 21.72 13.08 -10.92
CA THR A 231 20.26 13.04 -11.09
C THR A 231 19.81 13.86 -12.28
N MET A 232 20.34 15.09 -12.44
CA MET A 232 20.09 15.94 -13.62
C MET A 232 20.38 15.17 -14.93
N LEU A 233 21.54 14.52 -15.00
CA LEU A 233 21.92 13.72 -16.18
C LEU A 233 21.05 12.47 -16.33
N GLN A 234 20.71 11.77 -15.25
CA GLN A 234 19.81 10.61 -15.34
C GLN A 234 18.45 10.98 -15.94
N GLU A 235 17.84 12.08 -15.50
CA GLU A 235 16.56 12.55 -16.05
C GLU A 235 16.72 13.06 -17.50
N LEU A 236 17.82 13.76 -17.82
CA LEU A 236 18.10 14.28 -19.17
C LEU A 236 18.29 13.16 -20.23
N TYR A 237 18.90 12.04 -19.84
CA TYR A 237 19.09 10.84 -20.67
C TYR A 237 17.94 9.81 -20.58
N GLY A 238 16.90 10.06 -19.79
CA GLY A 238 15.81 9.09 -19.58
C GLY A 238 16.25 7.81 -18.83
N VAL A 239 17.36 7.88 -18.09
CA VAL A 239 18.00 6.75 -17.40
C VAL A 239 17.22 6.40 -16.14
N TYR A 240 16.19 5.59 -16.33
CA TYR A 240 15.51 4.96 -15.20
C TYR A 240 16.46 4.02 -14.46
N ASN A 241 16.62 4.24 -13.15
CA ASN A 241 17.32 3.34 -12.25
C ASN A 241 16.29 2.55 -11.42
N PRO A 242 15.94 1.31 -11.82
CA PRO A 242 14.92 0.50 -11.16
C PRO A 242 15.36 -0.08 -9.80
N THR A 243 16.59 0.19 -9.34
CA THR A 243 17.18 -0.47 -8.16
C THR A 243 17.51 0.49 -7.01
N THR A 244 17.60 1.80 -7.28
CA THR A 244 17.81 2.84 -6.25
C THR A 244 16.62 3.79 -6.09
N GLY A 245 15.65 3.70 -7.00
CA GLY A 245 14.55 4.65 -7.15
C GLY A 245 15.02 5.99 -7.72
N SER A 246 14.22 6.61 -8.58
CA SER A 246 14.41 8.03 -8.87
C SER A 246 14.13 8.86 -7.61
N ILE A 247 14.74 10.03 -7.45
CA ILE A 247 14.35 10.97 -6.38
C ILE A 247 12.88 11.37 -6.51
N PHE A 248 12.30 11.22 -7.71
CA PHE A 248 10.89 11.41 -8.03
C PHE A 248 9.96 10.31 -7.48
N ALA A 249 10.48 9.21 -6.94
CA ALA A 249 9.70 8.08 -6.42
C ALA A 249 9.70 7.94 -4.88
N ASN A 250 8.62 7.35 -4.36
CA ASN A 250 8.47 6.83 -2.99
C ASN A 250 8.59 7.84 -1.83
N PHE A 251 8.46 9.16 -2.06
CA PHE A 251 8.74 10.19 -1.05
C PHE A 251 7.92 10.06 0.25
N ALA A 252 6.60 9.96 0.14
CA ALA A 252 5.69 9.91 1.29
C ALA A 252 5.97 8.72 2.24
N LEU A 253 6.74 7.74 1.76
CA LEU A 253 7.04 6.49 2.44
C LEU A 253 8.40 6.51 3.19
N ARG A 254 9.27 7.50 2.90
CA ARG A 254 10.62 7.62 3.49
C ARG A 254 10.56 8.08 4.96
N ARG A 255 11.64 7.86 5.72
CA ARG A 255 11.78 8.39 7.10
C ARG A 255 11.94 9.91 7.07
N GLU A 256 11.60 10.66 8.14
CA GLU A 256 11.66 12.15 8.09
C GLU A 256 13.06 12.67 7.71
N ILE A 257 14.15 12.12 8.26
CA ILE A 257 15.54 12.46 7.90
C ILE A 257 15.89 12.16 6.42
N GLU A 258 15.20 11.17 5.82
CA GLU A 258 15.32 10.87 4.39
C GLU A 258 14.41 11.76 3.54
N LYS A 259 13.27 12.22 4.07
CA LYS A 259 12.40 13.21 3.42
C LYS A 259 13.11 14.55 3.34
N GLU A 260 13.69 15.02 4.44
CA GLU A 260 14.57 16.21 4.49
C GLU A 260 15.65 16.13 3.41
N SER A 261 16.45 15.05 3.41
CA SER A 261 17.46 14.81 2.38
C SER A 261 16.88 14.81 0.96
N VAL A 262 15.70 14.22 0.71
CA VAL A 262 15.10 14.23 -0.63
C VAL A 262 14.49 15.59 -1.01
N MET A 263 13.96 16.37 -0.07
CA MET A 263 13.51 17.75 -0.34
C MET A 263 14.71 18.64 -0.67
N ASN A 264 15.78 18.55 0.10
CA ASN A 264 17.03 19.27 -0.17
C ASN A 264 17.63 18.87 -1.52
N ASN A 265 17.63 17.57 -1.87
CA ASN A 265 18.07 17.11 -3.19
C ASN A 265 17.14 17.58 -4.34
N LEU A 266 15.83 17.68 -4.11
CA LEU A 266 14.88 18.22 -5.08
C LEU A 266 15.05 19.74 -5.27
N LEU A 267 15.24 20.50 -4.20
CA LEU A 267 15.51 21.93 -4.23
C LEU A 267 16.83 22.21 -4.95
N ALA A 268 17.89 21.49 -4.60
CA ALA A 268 19.17 21.54 -5.31
C ALA A 268 19.01 21.20 -6.79
N LEU A 269 18.23 20.16 -7.16
CA LEU A 269 17.94 19.84 -8.56
C LEU A 269 17.13 20.95 -9.25
N PHE A 270 16.15 21.55 -8.58
CA PHE A 270 15.35 22.66 -9.12
C PHE A 270 16.24 23.86 -9.47
N VAL A 271 17.06 24.33 -8.51
CA VAL A 271 18.03 25.41 -8.70
C VAL A 271 19.04 25.08 -9.80
N THR A 272 19.53 23.83 -9.83
CA THR A 272 20.47 23.34 -10.85
C THR A 272 19.84 23.36 -12.25
N CYS A 273 18.59 22.91 -12.37
CA CYS A 273 17.88 22.88 -13.64
C CYS A 273 17.46 24.28 -14.12
N ASP A 274 17.20 25.22 -13.22
CA ASP A 274 17.03 26.64 -13.56
C ASP A 274 18.33 27.23 -14.11
N LYS A 275 19.42 27.14 -13.34
CA LYS A 275 20.77 27.63 -13.69
C LYS A 275 21.26 27.11 -15.04
N TYR A 276 20.97 25.84 -15.36
CA TYR A 276 21.37 25.21 -16.61
C TYR A 276 20.27 25.19 -17.69
N ASN A 277 19.16 25.92 -17.51
CA ASN A 277 18.08 26.07 -18.50
C ASN A 277 17.54 24.70 -18.98
N LEU A 278 17.07 23.90 -18.02
CA LEU A 278 16.50 22.56 -18.16
C LEU A 278 15.03 22.56 -17.69
N GLU A 279 14.21 23.42 -18.30
CA GLU A 279 12.87 23.78 -17.84
C GLU A 279 11.94 22.57 -17.60
N SER A 280 12.04 21.51 -18.42
CA SER A 280 11.22 20.30 -18.24
C SER A 280 11.54 19.51 -16.96
N ILE A 281 12.82 19.46 -16.56
CA ILE A 281 13.26 18.80 -15.33
C ILE A 281 13.01 19.71 -14.12
N LYS A 282 13.20 21.03 -14.29
CA LYS A 282 12.84 22.06 -13.30
C LYS A 282 11.35 22.01 -12.94
N GLN A 283 10.45 22.00 -13.93
CA GLN A 283 9.01 21.89 -13.70
C GLN A 283 8.66 20.57 -12.97
N LYS A 284 9.26 19.44 -13.37
CA LYS A 284 9.08 18.15 -12.71
C LYS A 284 9.57 18.18 -11.25
N ALA A 285 10.69 18.85 -10.98
CA ALA A 285 11.20 19.08 -9.62
C ALA A 285 10.23 19.92 -8.79
N ALA A 286 9.69 21.02 -9.34
CA ALA A 286 8.72 21.85 -8.65
C ALA A 286 7.41 21.12 -8.34
N GLU A 287 6.85 20.38 -9.30
CA GLU A 287 5.65 19.54 -9.09
C GLU A 287 5.90 18.51 -7.99
N ALA A 288 7.04 17.82 -8.03
CA ALA A 288 7.43 16.90 -6.98
C ALA A 288 7.53 17.59 -5.61
N ILE A 289 8.19 18.75 -5.49
CA ILE A 289 8.29 19.49 -4.22
C ILE A 289 6.89 19.86 -3.71
N LYS A 290 6.03 20.45 -4.55
CA LYS A 290 4.65 20.86 -4.20
C LYS A 290 3.81 19.68 -3.69
N ASP A 291 3.82 18.56 -4.41
CA ASP A 291 3.11 17.34 -4.02
C ASP A 291 3.64 16.73 -2.70
N ARG A 292 4.86 17.09 -2.28
CA ARG A 292 5.58 16.50 -1.15
C ARG A 292 5.54 17.30 0.12
N LEU A 293 5.40 18.62 0.05
CA LEU A 293 5.30 19.50 1.22
C LEU A 293 4.26 19.03 2.26
N PRO A 294 3.05 18.55 1.90
CA PRO A 294 2.09 18.03 2.87
C PRO A 294 2.57 16.80 3.66
N PHE A 295 3.56 16.06 3.13
CA PHE A 295 4.07 14.82 3.72
C PHE A 295 5.31 15.01 4.60
N VAL A 296 5.96 16.17 4.58
CA VAL A 296 6.96 16.55 5.59
C VAL A 296 6.21 16.81 6.90
N GLN A 297 6.56 16.12 7.98
CA GLN A 297 5.88 16.29 9.28
C GLN A 297 6.66 17.20 10.23
N ASP A 298 7.99 17.17 10.15
CA ASP A 298 8.86 18.02 10.96
C ASP A 298 8.63 19.52 10.66
N THR A 299 8.35 20.27 11.72
CA THR A 299 8.12 21.71 11.70
C THR A 299 9.37 22.50 11.40
N LEU A 300 10.54 22.05 11.85
CA LEU A 300 11.81 22.73 11.56
C LEU A 300 12.18 22.60 10.07
N ASN A 301 12.14 21.38 9.51
CA ASN A 301 12.34 21.13 8.08
C ASN A 301 11.38 21.94 7.17
N ILE A 302 10.12 22.15 7.56
CA ILE A 302 9.20 23.06 6.82
C ILE A 302 9.74 24.50 6.82
N ILE A 303 10.28 25.00 7.94
CA ILE A 303 10.90 26.33 8.02
C ILE A 303 12.21 26.39 7.23
N ASP A 304 13.04 25.34 7.25
CA ASP A 304 14.29 25.30 6.49
C ASP A 304 14.03 25.28 4.96
N ILE A 305 13.02 24.53 4.52
CA ILE A 305 12.54 24.56 3.12
C ILE A 305 12.02 25.97 2.76
N ALA A 306 11.26 26.61 3.66
CA ALA A 306 10.79 27.98 3.46
C ALA A 306 11.96 28.98 3.39
N ALA A 307 12.94 28.86 4.28
CA ALA A 307 14.14 29.68 4.28
C ALA A 307 14.89 29.55 2.95
N HIS A 308 15.03 28.33 2.42
CA HIS A 308 15.69 28.08 1.15
C HIS A 308 14.92 28.61 -0.07
N ILE A 309 13.57 28.57 -0.06
CA ILE A 309 12.72 29.05 -1.17
C ILE A 309 12.55 30.59 -1.16
N PHE A 310 12.59 31.22 0.03
CA PHE A 310 12.50 32.67 0.19
C PHE A 310 13.86 33.38 0.25
N ASP A 311 14.97 32.66 0.15
CA ASP A 311 16.31 33.23 0.00
C ASP A 311 16.44 34.00 -1.33
N GLU A 312 17.20 35.09 -1.33
CA GLU A 312 17.39 35.94 -2.51
C GLU A 312 18.16 35.23 -3.65
N SER A 313 18.87 34.14 -3.35
CA SER A 313 19.53 33.29 -4.36
C SER A 313 18.62 32.23 -4.99
N PHE A 314 17.38 32.05 -4.50
CA PHE A 314 16.43 31.09 -5.07
C PHE A 314 15.81 31.64 -6.38
N PRO A 315 15.66 30.83 -7.45
CA PRO A 315 15.17 31.30 -8.75
C PRO A 315 13.90 32.14 -8.70
N GLU A 316 13.86 33.25 -9.45
CA GLU A 316 12.67 34.10 -9.55
C GLU A 316 11.48 33.32 -10.11
N THR A 317 11.70 32.54 -11.17
CA THR A 317 10.68 31.69 -11.81
C THR A 317 10.52 30.35 -11.07
N ASP A 318 9.87 30.42 -9.90
CA ASP A 318 9.78 29.33 -8.94
C ASP A 318 8.72 28.24 -9.23
N CYS A 319 8.05 28.28 -10.38
CA CYS A 319 6.97 27.35 -10.75
C CYS A 319 5.83 27.24 -9.70
N GLY A 320 5.60 28.29 -8.91
CA GLY A 320 4.60 28.36 -7.84
C GLY A 320 5.08 27.86 -6.47
N LEU A 321 6.39 27.65 -6.28
CA LEU A 321 6.93 27.10 -5.02
C LEU A 321 6.79 28.05 -3.83
N ARG A 322 7.04 29.36 -3.98
CA ARG A 322 6.86 30.33 -2.86
C ARG A 322 5.43 30.33 -2.33
N LYS A 323 4.43 30.28 -3.21
CA LYS A 323 3.02 30.15 -2.82
C LYS A 323 2.75 28.84 -2.08
N ALA A 324 3.22 27.71 -2.62
CA ALA A 324 2.95 26.39 -2.03
C ALA A 324 3.61 26.20 -0.65
N ILE A 325 4.79 26.78 -0.40
CA ILE A 325 5.41 26.76 0.93
C ILE A 325 4.76 27.78 1.88
N ASP A 326 4.35 28.95 1.40
CA ASP A 326 3.59 29.93 2.19
C ASP A 326 2.28 29.34 2.72
N ASP A 327 1.48 28.70 1.85
CA ASP A 327 0.25 27.98 2.23
C ASP A 327 0.52 26.91 3.32
N GLN A 328 1.68 26.25 3.29
CA GLN A 328 2.08 25.23 4.28
C GLN A 328 2.60 25.82 5.59
N VAL A 329 3.34 26.94 5.55
CA VAL A 329 3.79 27.64 6.76
C VAL A 329 2.60 28.29 7.47
N GLN A 330 1.71 28.97 6.74
CA GLN A 330 0.51 29.59 7.29
C GLN A 330 -0.43 28.56 7.94
N SER A 331 -0.70 27.44 7.27
CA SER A 331 -1.58 26.38 7.82
C SER A 331 -0.99 25.65 9.04
N ARG A 332 0.32 25.72 9.25
CA ARG A 332 1.03 25.08 10.37
C ARG A 332 1.50 26.04 11.45
N LEU A 333 1.24 27.34 11.31
CA LEU A 333 1.72 28.39 12.23
C LEU A 333 1.41 28.07 13.73
N PRO A 334 0.24 27.52 14.12
CA PRO A 334 0.00 27.14 15.52
C PRO A 334 0.91 26.03 16.03
N THR A 335 1.34 25.11 15.16
CA THR A 335 2.28 24.03 15.50
C THR A 335 3.71 24.54 15.54
N ILE A 336 4.09 25.42 14.61
CA ILE A 336 5.41 26.09 14.59
C ILE A 336 5.61 26.90 15.88
N MET A 337 4.58 27.62 16.35
CA MET A 337 4.62 28.33 17.64
C MET A 337 4.72 27.42 18.88
N GLY A 338 4.45 26.12 18.73
CA GLY A 338 4.54 25.13 19.82
C GLY A 338 5.86 24.36 19.85
N ASP A 339 6.74 24.59 18.87
CA ASP A 339 8.07 23.97 18.73
C ASP A 339 9.13 25.07 18.90
N GLU A 340 9.94 24.97 19.96
CA GLU A 340 10.92 26.00 20.34
C GLU A 340 11.97 26.23 19.25
N ALA A 341 12.44 25.17 18.58
CA ALA A 341 13.46 25.27 17.54
C ALA A 341 12.88 25.80 16.22
N ALA A 342 11.70 25.31 15.82
CA ALA A 342 11.03 25.82 14.62
C ALA A 342 10.56 27.27 14.80
N TRP A 343 10.11 27.66 15.99
CA TRP A 343 9.75 29.04 16.31
C TRP A 343 10.96 29.98 16.29
N GLU A 344 12.11 29.57 16.85
CA GLU A 344 13.34 30.38 16.81
C GLU A 344 13.83 30.58 15.36
N SER A 345 13.85 29.52 14.55
CA SER A 345 14.20 29.60 13.12
C SER A 345 13.22 30.50 12.34
N TYR A 346 11.91 30.37 12.60
CA TYR A 346 10.87 31.20 11.97
C TYR A 346 10.98 32.68 12.36
N ALA A 347 11.09 32.98 13.66
CA ALA A 347 11.07 34.34 14.18
C ALA A 347 12.37 35.12 13.90
N SER A 348 13.49 34.41 13.69
CA SER A 348 14.77 35.02 13.29
C SER A 348 14.86 35.27 11.78
N ASN A 349 14.13 34.53 10.94
CA ASN A 349 14.18 34.65 9.49
C ASN A 349 13.30 35.79 8.94
N ARG A 350 13.94 36.94 8.69
CA ARG A 350 13.29 38.14 8.13
C ARG A 350 12.65 37.94 6.75
N MET A 351 13.15 37.02 5.92
CA MET A 351 12.65 36.79 4.57
C MET A 351 11.30 36.07 4.60
N ILE A 352 11.20 35.01 5.42
CA ILE A 352 9.95 34.30 5.69
C ILE A 352 8.89 35.25 6.27
N LEU A 353 9.27 36.05 7.28
CA LEU A 353 8.37 37.01 7.92
C LEU A 353 7.86 38.08 6.94
N LYS A 354 8.73 38.59 6.05
CA LYS A 354 8.37 39.56 5.02
C LYS A 354 7.39 38.96 4.01
N ALA A 355 7.70 37.79 3.45
CA ALA A 355 6.86 37.13 2.45
C ALA A 355 5.44 36.83 2.99
N ILE A 356 5.33 36.28 4.19
CA ILE A 356 4.02 35.98 4.83
C ILE A 356 3.25 37.27 5.13
N HIS A 357 3.94 38.35 5.53
CA HIS A 357 3.29 39.64 5.74
C HIS A 357 2.75 40.23 4.44
N GLU A 358 3.52 40.13 3.34
CA GLU A 358 3.11 40.59 2.01
C GLU A 358 1.91 39.79 1.49
N THR A 359 1.89 38.45 1.60
CA THR A 359 0.70 37.65 1.25
C THR A 359 -0.52 38.03 2.09
N ARG A 360 -0.38 38.23 3.40
CA ARG A 360 -1.51 38.64 4.26
C ARG A 360 -2.04 40.02 3.90
N CYS A 361 -1.18 40.97 3.52
CA CYS A 361 -1.62 42.28 3.04
C CYS A 361 -2.39 42.16 1.72
N ALA A 362 -1.89 41.37 0.75
CA ALA A 362 -2.59 41.11 -0.51
C ALA A 362 -3.96 40.44 -0.29
N GLN A 363 -4.08 39.47 0.62
CA GLN A 363 -5.37 38.85 0.97
C GLN A 363 -6.36 39.83 1.62
N ILE A 364 -5.88 40.84 2.34
CA ILE A 364 -6.71 41.91 2.93
C ILE A 364 -7.16 42.92 1.85
N GLU A 365 -6.33 43.17 0.84
CA GLU A 365 -6.69 44.00 -0.32
C GLU A 365 -7.73 43.29 -1.22
N ASP A 366 -7.56 42.00 -1.50
CA ASP A 366 -8.59 41.21 -2.20
C ASP A 366 -9.92 41.17 -1.43
N ALA A 367 -9.87 40.99 -0.10
CA ALA A 367 -11.07 40.97 0.75
C ALA A 367 -11.79 42.34 0.82
N SER A 368 -11.08 43.46 0.61
CA SER A 368 -11.68 44.80 0.60
C SER A 368 -12.26 45.22 -0.76
N SER A 369 -12.12 44.37 -1.80
CA SER A 369 -12.85 44.51 -3.07
C SER A 369 -14.33 44.08 -2.98
N VAL A 370 -14.75 43.41 -1.88
CA VAL A 370 -16.13 42.93 -1.68
C VAL A 370 -16.79 43.62 -0.48
N GLY A 371 -17.41 44.78 -0.73
CA GLY A 371 -18.46 45.35 0.12
C GLY A 371 -17.98 46.12 1.37
N LEU A 372 -18.16 47.44 1.32
CA LEU A 372 -17.95 48.36 2.44
C LEU A 372 -18.67 47.95 3.74
N CYS A 373 -17.91 47.91 4.84
CA CYS A 373 -18.34 48.41 6.13
C CYS A 373 -17.16 49.11 6.82
N THR A 374 -17.09 50.44 6.70
CA THR A 374 -16.13 51.28 7.42
C THR A 374 -16.34 51.21 8.93
N PRO A 375 -15.28 51.24 9.76
CA PRO A 375 -15.43 51.33 11.21
C PRO A 375 -16.05 52.68 11.61
N PRO A 376 -16.93 52.73 12.62
CA PRO A 376 -17.52 53.98 13.09
C PRO A 376 -16.47 54.88 13.75
N VAL A 377 -16.54 56.17 13.42
CA VAL A 377 -15.65 57.23 13.90
C VAL A 377 -15.77 57.44 15.41
N THR A 378 -14.63 57.68 16.08
CA THR A 378 -14.55 58.00 17.50
C THR A 378 -15.25 59.34 17.84
N PRO A 379 -16.25 59.36 18.74
CA PRO A 379 -16.78 60.62 19.27
C PRO A 379 -15.86 61.17 20.36
N THR A 380 -15.43 62.41 20.21
CA THR A 380 -14.65 63.14 21.22
C THR A 380 -15.54 63.77 22.29
N LYS A 381 -15.08 63.70 23.56
CA LYS A 381 -15.40 64.52 24.74
C LYS A 381 -16.66 65.41 24.74
N GLY A 382 -17.54 65.20 25.73
CA GLY A 382 -18.18 66.31 26.47
C GLY A 382 -19.57 66.03 27.05
N GLY A 383 -19.78 66.31 28.36
CA GLY A 383 -21.15 66.55 28.88
C GLY A 383 -21.59 65.84 30.18
N LYS A 384 -21.05 66.29 31.31
CA LYS A 384 -21.61 66.20 32.70
C LYS A 384 -23.11 65.82 32.86
N LYS A 385 -23.39 64.69 33.56
CA LYS A 385 -24.11 64.54 34.87
C LYS A 385 -24.67 63.09 35.04
N TYR A 386 -25.03 62.54 36.22
CA TYR A 386 -24.86 62.93 37.64
C TYR A 386 -25.00 61.66 38.53
N ARG A 387 -24.12 61.45 39.54
CA ARG A 387 -24.31 60.61 40.78
C ARG A 387 -24.66 59.10 40.61
N ALA A 388 -24.33 58.19 41.54
CA ALA A 388 -23.52 58.21 42.76
C ALA A 388 -23.13 56.76 43.16
N GLN A 389 -21.99 56.58 43.85
CA GLN A 389 -21.71 55.52 44.86
C GLN A 389 -21.72 54.03 44.40
N ASP A 390 -20.93 53.11 44.95
CA ASP A 390 -19.76 53.21 45.83
C ASP A 390 -18.78 52.03 45.55
N ARG A 391 -17.54 52.15 46.03
CA ARG A 391 -16.44 51.16 46.02
C ARG A 391 -16.37 50.45 47.41
N PRO A 392 -15.41 49.53 47.73
CA PRO A 392 -14.64 48.57 46.92
C PRO A 392 -14.39 47.17 47.59
N THR A 393 -13.65 46.28 46.89
CA THR A 393 -12.62 45.30 47.38
C THR A 393 -12.84 44.34 48.58
N SER A 394 -12.39 43.08 48.41
CA SER A 394 -11.25 42.51 49.17
C SER A 394 -10.72 41.20 48.55
N MET A 395 -9.53 40.73 48.96
CA MET A 395 -8.86 39.49 48.49
C MET A 395 -8.99 38.33 49.51
N ALA A 396 -8.88 37.07 49.03
CA ALA A 396 -8.14 35.87 49.53
C ALA A 396 -8.05 35.52 51.06
N PRO A 397 -7.53 34.34 51.51
CA PRO A 397 -7.22 33.05 50.85
C PRO A 397 -7.76 31.77 51.58
N ASP A 398 -7.34 30.59 51.07
CA ASP A 398 -6.97 29.33 51.77
C ASP A 398 -7.94 28.27 52.36
N ALA A 399 -7.62 27.03 51.95
CA ALA A 399 -7.57 25.73 52.66
C ALA A 399 -8.77 25.12 53.43
N GLY A 400 -9.07 23.84 53.12
CA GLY A 400 -9.87 22.95 53.98
C GLY A 400 -10.31 21.63 53.31
N SER A 401 -9.80 20.48 53.78
CA SER A 401 -10.14 19.13 53.29
C SER A 401 -11.14 18.43 54.22
N VAL A 402 -12.19 17.77 53.68
CA VAL A 402 -12.87 16.60 54.30
C VAL A 402 -13.40 15.64 53.20
N ASN A 403 -13.35 14.34 53.47
CA ASN A 403 -13.77 13.23 52.59
C ASN A 403 -15.30 13.11 52.36
N GLY A 404 -15.66 12.49 51.22
CA GLY A 404 -16.99 11.90 51.01
C GLY A 404 -17.10 11.10 49.70
N ILE A 405 -17.32 9.78 49.80
CA ILE A 405 -17.71 8.88 48.68
C ILE A 405 -19.07 8.27 49.05
N PRO A 406 -20.07 8.30 48.15
CA PRO A 406 -20.50 7.03 47.57
C PRO A 406 -20.89 7.07 46.07
N ALA A 407 -20.31 6.11 45.35
CA ALA A 407 -20.94 5.25 44.33
C ALA A 407 -21.59 5.78 43.03
N ASP A 408 -21.29 4.99 41.99
CA ASP A 408 -22.10 4.66 40.80
C ASP A 408 -22.22 5.68 39.64
N SER A 409 -21.33 5.51 38.65
CA SER A 409 -21.68 5.74 37.24
C SER A 409 -20.90 4.79 36.34
N ALA A 410 -21.61 4.00 35.52
CA ALA A 410 -21.03 2.92 34.72
C ALA A 410 -19.92 3.38 33.76
N LEU A 411 -18.80 2.63 33.77
CA LEU A 411 -17.74 2.76 32.78
C LEU A 411 -18.27 2.40 31.38
N LYS A 412 -18.42 3.41 30.52
CA LYS A 412 -18.51 3.18 29.07
C LYS A 412 -17.23 2.47 28.61
N PRO A 413 -17.31 1.45 27.74
CA PRO A 413 -16.12 0.83 27.20
C PRO A 413 -15.31 1.86 26.40
N LEU A 414 -14.06 2.08 26.80
CA LEU A 414 -13.09 2.87 26.07
C LEU A 414 -12.97 2.32 24.63
N GLN A 415 -13.36 3.12 23.65
CA GLN A 415 -13.11 2.79 22.25
C GLN A 415 -11.60 2.77 22.03
N LYS A 416 -11.05 1.60 21.65
CA LYS A 416 -9.67 1.51 21.14
C LYS A 416 -9.53 2.54 19.99
N PRO A 417 -8.52 3.41 19.98
CA PRO A 417 -8.28 4.30 18.85
C PRO A 417 -8.08 3.47 17.57
N SER A 418 -8.63 3.94 16.45
CA SER A 418 -8.57 3.22 15.18
C SER A 418 -7.14 3.20 14.63
N VAL A 419 -6.41 2.13 14.93
CA VAL A 419 -5.04 1.93 14.44
C VAL A 419 -5.08 1.81 12.93
N THR A 420 -4.60 2.85 12.24
CA THR A 420 -4.65 2.90 10.77
C THR A 420 -3.56 1.99 10.18
N PRO A 421 -3.87 1.10 9.22
CA PRO A 421 -2.86 0.28 8.57
C PRO A 421 -1.80 1.13 7.87
N ASN A 422 -0.53 0.78 8.06
CA ASN A 422 0.58 1.42 7.35
C ASN A 422 0.75 0.88 5.92
N VAL A 423 0.40 -0.38 5.68
CA VAL A 423 0.20 -0.94 4.33
C VAL A 423 -1.28 -0.75 3.97
N LEU A 424 -1.59 0.01 2.91
CA LEU A 424 -2.99 0.23 2.51
C LEU A 424 -3.57 -0.94 1.71
N GLU A 425 -2.74 -1.57 0.86
CA GLU A 425 -3.04 -2.75 0.07
C GLU A 425 -1.83 -3.70 -0.01
N VAL A 426 -2.06 -5.01 -0.07
CA VAL A 426 -1.01 -6.01 -0.23
C VAL A 426 -1.35 -6.96 -1.40
N VAL A 427 -0.44 -7.11 -2.36
CA VAL A 427 -0.58 -8.06 -3.48
C VAL A 427 0.17 -9.34 -3.11
N PHE A 428 -0.57 -10.39 -2.75
CA PHE A 428 -0.05 -11.71 -2.43
C PHE A 428 -0.13 -12.63 -3.65
N GLY A 429 1.00 -12.90 -4.30
CA GLY A 429 1.00 -13.52 -5.63
C GLY A 429 0.36 -12.57 -6.66
N SER A 430 -0.83 -12.92 -7.14
CA SER A 430 -1.69 -12.04 -7.95
C SER A 430 -2.94 -11.53 -7.21
N LEU A 431 -3.15 -11.90 -5.94
CA LEU A 431 -4.31 -11.49 -5.13
C LEU A 431 -4.05 -10.16 -4.41
N LEU A 432 -4.77 -9.10 -4.75
CA LEU A 432 -4.82 -7.88 -3.92
C LEU A 432 -5.64 -8.13 -2.66
N ILE A 433 -5.14 -7.79 -1.47
CA ILE A 433 -5.82 -7.98 -0.18
C ILE A 433 -5.71 -6.67 0.60
N LYS A 434 -6.76 -6.25 1.31
CA LYS A 434 -6.69 -5.08 2.21
C LYS A 434 -6.23 -5.49 3.62
N PRO A 435 -5.09 -4.97 4.13
CA PRO A 435 -4.64 -5.17 5.51
C PRO A 435 -5.64 -4.66 6.55
N TRP A 436 -5.54 -5.20 7.76
CA TRP A 436 -6.40 -4.88 8.90
C TRP A 436 -5.67 -4.07 9.98
N TYR A 437 -4.37 -4.34 10.16
CA TYR A 437 -3.52 -3.75 11.18
C TYR A 437 -2.18 -3.31 10.56
N PRO A 438 -1.44 -2.39 11.17
CA PRO A 438 -0.08 -2.08 10.74
C PRO A 438 0.85 -3.27 10.96
N SER A 439 1.85 -3.38 10.08
CA SER A 439 2.95 -4.34 10.17
C SER A 439 4.30 -3.65 10.00
N PHE A 440 5.25 -4.01 10.85
CA PHE A 440 6.53 -3.34 11.01
C PHE A 440 7.58 -3.85 10.03
N TYR A 441 7.29 -3.77 8.73
CA TYR A 441 8.29 -4.02 7.69
C TYR A 441 9.47 -3.04 7.83
N PRO A 442 10.72 -3.43 7.47
CA PRO A 442 11.87 -2.55 7.59
C PRO A 442 11.67 -1.24 6.80
N GLU A 443 11.71 -0.10 7.47
CA GLU A 443 11.39 1.20 6.88
C GLU A 443 12.29 1.56 5.70
N GLY A 444 13.59 1.24 5.77
CA GLY A 444 14.52 1.44 4.65
C GLY A 444 14.19 0.62 3.39
N LEU A 445 13.37 -0.44 3.51
CA LEU A 445 12.92 -1.25 2.38
C LEU A 445 11.50 -0.87 1.94
N VAL A 446 10.54 -0.88 2.85
CA VAL A 446 9.10 -0.73 2.56
C VAL A 446 8.60 0.70 2.78
N GLY A 447 9.20 1.43 3.73
CA GLY A 447 8.75 2.73 4.19
C GLY A 447 7.84 2.67 5.42
N GLY A 448 7.66 3.81 6.09
CA GLY A 448 6.82 3.93 7.29
C GLY A 448 5.31 3.78 7.00
N LYS A 449 4.91 4.07 5.76
CA LYS A 449 3.61 3.78 5.15
C LYS A 449 3.87 3.32 3.72
N VAL A 450 2.98 2.53 3.11
CA VAL A 450 3.06 2.11 1.70
C VAL A 450 1.65 1.90 1.14
N GLU A 451 1.41 2.41 -0.07
CA GLU A 451 0.11 2.23 -0.73
C GLU A 451 -0.13 0.78 -1.12
N ARG A 452 0.85 0.16 -1.78
CA ARG A 452 0.77 -1.23 -2.24
C ARG A 452 2.07 -1.98 -1.98
N LEU A 453 1.98 -3.09 -1.26
CA LEU A 453 3.11 -3.98 -0.98
C LEU A 453 2.94 -5.30 -1.74
N TYR A 454 3.90 -5.66 -2.58
CA TYR A 454 3.90 -6.94 -3.30
C TYR A 454 4.61 -8.02 -2.48
N ILE A 455 4.05 -9.23 -2.43
CA ILE A 455 4.53 -10.34 -1.61
C ILE A 455 4.49 -11.65 -2.41
N CYS A 456 5.62 -12.35 -2.44
CA CYS A 456 5.74 -13.65 -3.09
C CYS A 456 4.92 -14.71 -2.35
N GLN A 457 4.02 -15.39 -3.08
CA GLN A 457 3.16 -16.44 -2.51
C GLN A 457 3.92 -17.67 -1.99
N TRP A 458 5.14 -17.91 -2.47
CA TRP A 458 5.95 -19.08 -2.14
C TRP A 458 6.90 -18.82 -0.95
N CYS A 459 7.59 -17.68 -0.95
CA CYS A 459 8.65 -17.37 0.03
C CYS A 459 8.39 -16.14 0.92
N PHE A 460 7.22 -15.51 0.77
CA PHE A 460 6.80 -14.29 1.48
C PHE A 460 7.73 -13.08 1.31
N LYS A 461 8.76 -13.15 0.45
CA LYS A 461 9.60 -11.99 0.12
C LYS A 461 8.74 -10.86 -0.42
N TYR A 462 8.95 -9.68 0.12
CA TYR A 462 8.17 -8.48 -0.15
C TYR A 462 8.96 -7.45 -0.97
N SER A 463 8.24 -6.58 -1.68
CA SER A 463 8.75 -5.46 -2.46
C SER A 463 7.68 -4.37 -2.55
N LYS A 464 8.05 -3.09 -2.43
CA LYS A 464 7.16 -1.97 -2.81
C LYS A 464 7.14 -1.70 -4.32
N GLU A 465 8.10 -2.28 -5.05
CA GLU A 465 8.31 -2.07 -6.48
C GLU A 465 7.80 -3.27 -7.29
N LEU A 466 6.89 -3.02 -8.24
CA LEU A 466 6.29 -4.03 -9.10
C LEU A 466 7.33 -4.77 -9.96
N MET A 467 8.27 -4.06 -10.59
CA MET A 467 9.26 -4.70 -11.48
C MET A 467 10.22 -5.61 -10.71
N GLY A 468 10.67 -5.19 -9.52
CA GLY A 468 11.46 -6.04 -8.63
C GLY A 468 10.70 -7.29 -8.16
N PHE A 469 9.39 -7.15 -7.93
CA PHE A 469 8.51 -8.28 -7.61
C PHE A 469 8.34 -9.26 -8.79
N LEU A 470 8.03 -8.77 -9.99
CA LEU A 470 7.87 -9.61 -11.19
C LEU A 470 9.17 -10.34 -11.56
N GLY A 471 10.31 -9.66 -11.46
CA GLY A 471 11.62 -10.30 -11.62
C GLY A 471 11.87 -11.39 -10.58
N HIS A 472 11.50 -11.14 -9.32
CA HIS A 472 11.58 -12.15 -8.27
C HIS A 472 10.65 -13.35 -8.51
N LEU A 473 9.41 -13.16 -8.97
CA LEU A 473 8.50 -14.28 -9.26
C LEU A 473 9.10 -15.24 -10.31
N LYS A 474 9.74 -14.71 -11.36
CA LYS A 474 10.40 -15.51 -12.38
C LYS A 474 11.56 -16.35 -11.82
N ALA A 475 12.36 -15.76 -10.92
CA ALA A 475 13.60 -16.33 -10.35
C ALA A 475 13.48 -16.83 -8.89
N CYS A 476 12.26 -17.06 -8.37
CA CYS A 476 12.09 -17.43 -6.96
C CYS A 476 12.55 -18.88 -6.72
N PRO A 477 13.47 -19.14 -5.76
CA PRO A 477 13.95 -20.51 -5.49
C PRO A 477 12.85 -21.44 -4.96
N HIS A 478 11.79 -20.87 -4.37
CA HIS A 478 10.62 -21.60 -3.88
C HIS A 478 9.49 -21.75 -4.92
N ARG A 479 9.70 -21.33 -6.18
CA ARG A 479 8.69 -21.48 -7.26
C ARG A 479 8.52 -22.91 -7.76
N SER A 480 9.57 -23.75 -7.65
CA SER A 480 9.54 -25.13 -8.15
C SER A 480 9.77 -26.17 -7.05
N SER A 481 9.54 -25.78 -5.79
CA SER A 481 9.71 -26.65 -4.62
C SER A 481 8.55 -26.45 -3.64
N PRO A 482 8.18 -27.48 -2.85
CA PRO A 482 7.25 -27.30 -1.76
C PRO A 482 7.78 -26.28 -0.74
N PRO A 483 6.93 -25.75 0.16
CA PRO A 483 7.39 -24.87 1.23
C PRO A 483 8.53 -25.52 2.03
N PRO A 484 9.49 -24.72 2.52
CA PRO A 484 10.63 -25.25 3.27
C PRO A 484 10.18 -25.98 4.54
N GLY A 485 11.11 -26.74 5.14
CA GLY A 485 10.83 -27.55 6.32
C GLY A 485 10.39 -28.99 5.99
N VAL A 486 9.69 -29.61 6.94
CA VAL A 486 9.35 -31.05 6.90
C VAL A 486 7.83 -31.21 6.79
N ASN A 487 7.35 -31.95 5.80
CA ASN A 487 5.95 -32.37 5.74
C ASN A 487 5.66 -33.32 6.93
N VAL A 488 4.80 -32.88 7.86
CA VAL A 488 4.44 -33.63 9.07
C VAL A 488 3.05 -34.26 9.00
N TYR A 489 2.24 -33.89 8.02
CA TYR A 489 0.87 -34.37 7.81
C TYR A 489 0.45 -34.18 6.36
N THR A 490 -0.22 -35.17 5.77
CA THR A 490 -0.89 -35.03 4.47
C THR A 490 -2.17 -35.87 4.42
N LYS A 491 -3.31 -35.24 4.13
CA LYS A 491 -4.61 -35.90 3.98
C LYS A 491 -5.53 -35.13 3.04
N GLY A 492 -5.97 -35.79 1.95
CA GLY A 492 -6.85 -35.17 0.97
C GLY A 492 -6.20 -33.91 0.38
N ASN A 493 -6.95 -32.80 0.36
CA ASN A 493 -6.48 -31.54 -0.21
C ASN A 493 -5.41 -30.80 0.64
N TYR A 494 -5.05 -31.30 1.83
CA TYR A 494 -4.27 -30.52 2.79
C TYR A 494 -3.01 -31.24 3.29
N SER A 495 -1.93 -30.47 3.39
CA SER A 495 -0.67 -30.87 4.02
C SER A 495 -0.22 -29.84 5.07
N LEU A 496 0.53 -30.28 6.08
CA LEU A 496 1.19 -29.40 7.04
C LEU A 496 2.72 -29.54 6.94
N TYR A 497 3.41 -28.41 6.85
CA TYR A 497 4.87 -28.34 6.85
C TYR A 497 5.36 -27.67 8.13
N GLU A 498 6.21 -28.35 8.90
CA GLU A 498 6.91 -27.79 10.04
C GLU A 498 8.21 -27.11 9.60
N ILE A 499 8.29 -25.82 9.85
CA ILE A 499 9.46 -24.96 9.66
C ILE A 499 10.05 -24.61 11.01
N ASP A 500 11.35 -24.82 11.15
CA ASP A 500 12.15 -24.28 12.24
C ASP A 500 12.55 -22.83 11.89
N GLY A 501 12.08 -21.85 12.69
CA GLY A 501 12.37 -20.44 12.46
C GLY A 501 13.85 -20.06 12.64
N GLU A 502 14.65 -20.91 13.27
CA GLU A 502 16.10 -20.75 13.33
C GLU A 502 16.77 -21.15 11.99
N LYS A 503 16.35 -22.28 11.42
CA LYS A 503 16.90 -22.82 10.16
C LYS A 503 16.43 -22.06 8.93
N HIS A 504 15.21 -21.52 8.96
CA HIS A 504 14.60 -20.78 7.86
C HIS A 504 14.25 -19.33 8.26
N LYS A 505 15.16 -18.66 8.97
CA LYS A 505 14.95 -17.34 9.59
C LYS A 505 14.29 -16.31 8.67
N LEU A 506 14.82 -16.09 7.47
CA LEU A 506 14.25 -15.11 6.53
C LEU A 506 12.80 -15.44 6.12
N TYR A 507 12.49 -16.73 5.90
CA TYR A 507 11.13 -17.17 5.55
C TYR A 507 10.17 -16.91 6.71
N ALA A 508 10.55 -17.31 7.92
CA ALA A 508 9.74 -17.14 9.12
C ALA A 508 9.54 -15.65 9.50
N GLN A 509 10.53 -14.80 9.28
CA GLN A 509 10.43 -13.35 9.43
C GLN A 509 9.45 -12.75 8.40
N ASN A 510 9.63 -13.07 7.10
CA ASN A 510 8.75 -12.60 6.03
C ASN A 510 7.28 -13.01 6.27
N LEU A 511 7.04 -14.28 6.64
CA LEU A 511 5.72 -14.79 7.01
C LEU A 511 5.17 -14.08 8.25
N SER A 512 5.99 -13.78 9.25
CA SER A 512 5.55 -13.09 10.47
C SER A 512 5.15 -11.64 10.22
N LEU A 513 5.89 -10.94 9.34
CA LEU A 513 5.54 -9.59 8.87
C LEU A 513 4.24 -9.60 8.04
N PHE A 514 4.06 -10.58 7.16
CA PHE A 514 2.80 -10.76 6.43
C PHE A 514 1.63 -11.05 7.37
N ALA A 515 1.83 -11.92 8.36
CA ALA A 515 0.81 -12.27 9.33
C ALA A 515 0.37 -11.07 10.20
N LYS A 516 1.31 -10.17 10.54
CA LYS A 516 1.06 -8.98 11.35
C LYS A 516 0.08 -8.00 10.69
N LEU A 517 -0.05 -8.01 9.36
CA LEU A 517 -1.07 -7.24 8.62
C LEU A 517 -2.51 -7.64 9.00
N PHE A 518 -2.71 -8.84 9.55
CA PHE A 518 -4.00 -9.44 9.86
C PHE A 518 -4.14 -9.86 11.34
N LEU A 519 -3.10 -9.61 12.16
CA LEU A 519 -3.07 -9.89 13.60
C LEU A 519 -2.73 -8.62 14.39
N ASP A 520 -3.66 -8.16 15.23
CA ASP A 520 -3.46 -7.00 16.12
C ASP A 520 -2.30 -7.25 17.10
N THR A 521 -2.43 -8.34 17.87
CA THR A 521 -1.63 -8.66 19.06
C THR A 521 -0.30 -9.38 18.79
N LYS A 522 0.08 -9.62 17.53
CA LYS A 522 1.37 -10.29 17.23
C LYS A 522 2.54 -9.34 17.54
N SER A 523 3.29 -9.65 18.59
CA SER A 523 4.45 -8.88 19.06
C SER A 523 5.77 -9.32 18.43
N VAL A 524 5.97 -10.62 18.21
CA VAL A 524 7.23 -11.18 17.66
C VAL A 524 7.14 -11.37 16.16
N PHE A 525 8.04 -10.72 15.41
CA PHE A 525 8.16 -10.88 13.94
C PHE A 525 9.60 -10.89 13.41
N TYR A 526 10.60 -10.47 14.20
CA TYR A 526 12.03 -10.61 13.84
C TYR A 526 12.72 -11.76 14.59
N ASP A 527 12.43 -11.95 15.87
CA ASP A 527 13.04 -12.98 16.73
C ASP A 527 12.33 -14.34 16.61
N VAL A 528 12.39 -14.89 15.40
CA VAL A 528 11.70 -16.12 15.02
C VAL A 528 12.44 -17.40 15.42
N THR A 529 13.64 -17.31 15.99
CA THR A 529 14.54 -18.45 16.26
C THR A 529 14.00 -19.40 17.33
N THR A 530 13.21 -18.89 18.27
CA THR A 530 12.56 -19.66 19.34
C THR A 530 11.26 -20.33 18.91
N PHE A 531 10.82 -20.16 17.66
CA PHE A 531 9.53 -20.63 17.17
C PHE A 531 9.64 -21.72 16.10
N LEU A 532 8.72 -22.68 16.18
CA LEU A 532 8.33 -23.55 15.07
C LEU A 532 7.09 -22.95 14.38
N TYR A 533 7.00 -23.12 13.07
CA TYR A 533 5.89 -22.65 12.23
C TYR A 533 5.29 -23.84 11.49
N TYR A 534 3.98 -24.02 11.58
CA TYR A 534 3.24 -25.08 10.93
C TYR A 534 2.38 -24.49 9.80
N LEU A 535 2.88 -24.58 8.57
CA LEU A 535 2.21 -24.04 7.39
C LEU A 535 1.12 -24.99 6.92
N LEU A 536 -0.09 -24.48 6.69
CA LEU A 536 -1.16 -25.19 6.00
C LEU A 536 -1.03 -24.96 4.50
N VAL A 537 -0.84 -26.04 3.78
CA VAL A 537 -0.76 -26.10 2.32
C VAL A 537 -2.05 -26.71 1.79
N ALA A 538 -2.71 -26.04 0.85
CA ALA A 538 -3.85 -26.56 0.10
C ALA A 538 -3.41 -26.86 -1.34
N HIS A 539 -3.63 -28.09 -1.82
CA HIS A 539 -3.20 -28.53 -3.16
C HIS A 539 -4.09 -27.94 -4.27
N ASP A 540 -5.39 -27.84 -3.99
CA ASP A 540 -6.41 -27.14 -4.78
C ASP A 540 -7.05 -26.02 -3.91
N PRO A 541 -6.42 -24.82 -3.85
CA PRO A 541 -6.93 -23.68 -3.08
C PRO A 541 -8.12 -23.01 -3.80
N THR A 542 -9.19 -22.69 -3.07
CA THR A 542 -10.34 -21.90 -3.58
C THR A 542 -10.49 -20.60 -2.78
N PRO A 543 -10.39 -19.39 -3.37
CA PRO A 543 -10.01 -19.14 -4.76
C PRO A 543 -8.59 -19.61 -5.04
N SER A 544 -8.34 -20.02 -6.27
CA SER A 544 -6.97 -20.21 -6.75
C SER A 544 -6.30 -18.85 -6.90
N ILE A 545 -4.96 -18.83 -6.91
CA ILE A 545 -4.21 -17.63 -7.27
C ILE A 545 -4.03 -17.67 -8.80
N PRO A 546 -4.59 -16.72 -9.58
CA PRO A 546 -4.45 -16.75 -11.04
C PRO A 546 -3.00 -16.57 -11.51
N HIS A 547 -2.65 -17.17 -12.66
CA HIS A 547 -1.35 -17.04 -13.34
C HIS A 547 -0.12 -17.54 -12.54
N THR A 548 -0.31 -18.48 -11.61
CA THR A 548 0.81 -19.18 -10.94
C THR A 548 1.42 -20.27 -11.81
N ASN A 549 0.63 -20.80 -12.74
CA ASN A 549 1.01 -21.86 -13.67
C ASN A 549 1.72 -21.27 -14.90
N LEU A 550 2.84 -20.58 -14.68
CA LEU A 550 3.83 -20.28 -15.72
C LEU A 550 4.53 -21.60 -16.07
N GLY A 551 3.96 -22.33 -17.03
CA GLY A 551 4.24 -23.73 -17.31
C GLY A 551 5.56 -24.03 -18.04
N GLY A 552 5.75 -25.30 -18.39
CA GLY A 552 6.88 -25.82 -19.14
C GLY A 552 7.12 -27.30 -18.85
N ASP A 553 7.58 -27.59 -17.63
CA ASP A 553 8.05 -28.93 -17.24
C ASP A 553 7.05 -29.61 -16.30
N GLY A 554 6.68 -30.86 -16.60
CA GLY A 554 5.66 -31.63 -15.88
C GLY A 554 6.09 -32.08 -14.48
N VAL A 555 6.24 -31.15 -13.54
CA VAL A 555 6.77 -31.39 -12.19
C VAL A 555 5.86 -30.80 -11.10
N GLY A 556 4.90 -31.62 -10.67
CA GLY A 556 4.27 -31.56 -9.35
C GLY A 556 3.04 -30.64 -9.19
N GLU A 557 2.00 -31.20 -8.55
CA GLU A 557 0.93 -30.42 -7.92
C GLU A 557 1.54 -29.57 -6.80
N GLN A 558 1.67 -28.27 -7.02
CA GLN A 558 2.24 -27.34 -6.04
C GLN A 558 1.13 -26.68 -5.23
N GLY A 559 0.90 -27.18 -4.03
CA GLY A 559 -0.05 -26.56 -3.11
C GLY A 559 0.38 -25.18 -2.61
N GLN A 560 -0.61 -24.32 -2.40
CA GLN A 560 -0.44 -22.96 -1.90
C GLN A 560 -0.46 -22.93 -0.36
N VAL A 561 0.42 -22.16 0.27
CA VAL A 561 0.31 -21.83 1.69
C VAL A 561 -0.90 -20.91 1.89
N VAL A 562 -1.92 -21.41 2.59
CA VAL A 562 -3.21 -20.73 2.84
C VAL A 562 -3.39 -20.25 4.28
N GLY A 563 -2.47 -20.64 5.16
CA GLY A 563 -2.44 -20.20 6.56
C GLY A 563 -1.30 -20.89 7.32
N PHE A 564 -1.17 -20.57 8.60
CA PHE A 564 -0.21 -21.21 9.50
C PHE A 564 -0.63 -21.07 10.96
N PHE A 565 0.02 -21.83 11.83
CA PHE A 565 0.22 -21.41 13.22
C PHE A 565 1.70 -21.47 13.60
N SER A 566 2.04 -20.83 14.72
CA SER A 566 3.37 -20.83 15.31
C SER A 566 3.31 -21.40 16.72
N LYS A 567 4.40 -21.98 17.19
CA LYS A 567 4.52 -22.62 18.51
C LYS A 567 5.94 -22.35 19.04
N GLU A 568 6.06 -21.97 20.30
CA GLU A 568 7.38 -21.84 20.94
C GLU A 568 8.06 -23.22 21.07
N LYS A 569 9.37 -23.28 20.81
CA LYS A 569 10.18 -24.48 21.06
C LYS A 569 10.17 -24.88 22.54
N MET A 570 10.14 -23.89 23.43
CA MET A 570 10.01 -24.02 24.89
C MET A 570 8.96 -23.01 25.37
N SER A 571 7.81 -23.49 25.83
CA SER A 571 6.72 -22.63 26.34
C SER A 571 6.52 -22.86 27.84
N TRP A 572 6.77 -21.85 28.65
CA TRP A 572 6.66 -21.93 30.12
C TRP A 572 5.21 -22.11 30.58
N ASP A 573 4.28 -21.37 29.97
CA ASP A 573 2.83 -21.46 30.24
C ASP A 573 2.16 -22.67 29.57
N ASN A 574 2.96 -23.60 29.03
CA ASN A 574 2.50 -24.78 28.29
C ASN A 574 1.64 -24.47 27.05
N ASN A 575 1.78 -23.30 26.41
CA ASN A 575 1.06 -23.02 25.16
C ASN A 575 1.41 -24.08 24.10
N ASN A 576 0.40 -24.52 23.33
CA ASN A 576 0.60 -25.39 22.17
C ASN A 576 0.54 -24.61 20.84
N LEU A 577 0.13 -23.35 20.91
CA LEU A 577 -0.04 -22.45 19.79
C LEU A 577 0.15 -21.00 20.28
N ALA A 578 1.01 -20.25 19.60
CA ALA A 578 1.26 -18.82 19.84
C ALA A 578 0.34 -17.97 18.94
N CYS A 579 0.77 -17.66 17.71
CA CYS A 579 -0.09 -17.04 16.69
C CYS A 579 -0.72 -18.09 15.76
N ILE A 580 -1.98 -17.88 15.36
CA ILE A 580 -2.69 -18.61 14.30
C ILE A 580 -3.27 -17.63 13.28
N LEU A 581 -3.14 -17.93 11.98
CA LEU A 581 -3.76 -17.17 10.90
C LEU A 581 -4.12 -18.07 9.72
N VAL A 582 -5.38 -18.04 9.30
CA VAL A 582 -5.78 -18.40 7.93
C VAL A 582 -5.78 -17.11 7.12
N PHE A 583 -5.08 -17.06 5.99
CA PHE A 583 -4.97 -15.83 5.21
C PHE A 583 -6.35 -15.42 4.65
N PRO A 584 -6.66 -14.12 4.54
CA PRO A 584 -8.03 -13.64 4.28
C PRO A 584 -8.79 -14.31 3.13
N PRO A 585 -8.20 -14.64 1.96
CA PRO A 585 -8.92 -15.27 0.85
C PRO A 585 -9.51 -16.65 1.17
N TRP A 586 -8.91 -17.40 2.09
CA TRP A 586 -9.30 -18.79 2.41
C TRP A 586 -9.99 -18.93 3.79
N GLN A 587 -10.39 -17.81 4.40
CA GLN A 587 -11.13 -17.83 5.66
C GLN A 587 -12.54 -18.42 5.49
N LYS A 588 -13.13 -18.87 6.60
CA LYS A 588 -14.48 -19.50 6.69
C LYS A 588 -14.63 -20.85 5.96
N GLN A 589 -13.57 -21.44 5.42
CA GLN A 589 -13.57 -22.75 4.75
C GLN A 589 -13.17 -23.92 5.67
N GLY A 590 -13.35 -23.79 6.99
CA GLY A 590 -12.97 -24.82 7.96
C GLY A 590 -11.47 -24.94 8.26
N LEU A 591 -10.58 -24.33 7.46
CA LEU A 591 -9.11 -24.42 7.59
C LEU A 591 -8.56 -24.14 9.00
N GLY A 592 -9.16 -23.19 9.73
CA GLY A 592 -8.75 -22.90 11.11
C GLY A 592 -8.98 -24.08 12.07
N GLN A 593 -9.99 -24.92 11.81
CA GLN A 593 -10.26 -26.13 12.60
C GLN A 593 -9.21 -27.22 12.33
N ILE A 594 -8.65 -27.26 11.11
CA ILE A 594 -7.53 -28.17 10.75
C ILE A 594 -6.27 -27.75 11.54
N LEU A 595 -5.94 -26.46 11.55
CA LEU A 595 -4.80 -25.92 12.30
C LEU A 595 -4.92 -26.17 13.81
N MET A 596 -6.10 -25.88 14.40
CA MET A 596 -6.38 -26.19 15.81
C MET A 596 -6.29 -27.69 16.08
N GLY A 597 -6.88 -28.52 15.21
CA GLY A 597 -6.80 -29.98 15.28
C GLY A 597 -5.36 -30.48 15.31
N ALA A 598 -4.48 -29.92 14.47
CA ALA A 598 -3.07 -30.27 14.43
C ALA A 598 -2.32 -29.87 15.73
N SER A 599 -2.57 -28.68 16.28
CA SER A 599 -1.92 -28.24 17.53
C SER A 599 -2.26 -29.17 18.72
N TYR A 600 -3.51 -29.64 18.82
CA TYR A 600 -3.92 -30.61 19.85
C TYR A 600 -3.41 -32.03 19.57
N GLU A 601 -3.34 -32.47 18.30
CA GLU A 601 -2.71 -33.75 17.95
C GLU A 601 -1.23 -33.79 18.34
N MET A 602 -0.48 -32.70 18.10
CA MET A 602 0.92 -32.57 18.51
C MET A 602 1.05 -32.59 20.04
N SER A 603 0.19 -31.85 20.74
CA SER A 603 0.13 -31.85 22.21
C SER A 603 -0.06 -33.26 22.78
N ARG A 604 -0.99 -34.03 22.17
CA ARG A 604 -1.22 -35.44 22.52
C ARG A 604 0.00 -36.34 22.27
N ARG A 605 0.70 -36.14 21.15
CA ARG A 605 1.91 -36.90 20.81
C ARG A 605 3.11 -36.54 21.71
N GLU A 606 3.15 -35.32 22.23
CA GLU A 606 4.11 -34.86 23.24
C GLU A 606 3.76 -35.29 24.68
N GLY A 607 2.58 -35.88 24.90
CA GLY A 607 2.08 -36.20 26.25
C GLY A 607 1.82 -34.96 27.11
N ARG A 608 1.69 -33.78 26.49
CA ARG A 608 1.66 -32.47 27.15
C ARG A 608 0.32 -31.79 26.91
N LEU A 609 -0.31 -31.28 27.96
CA LEU A 609 -1.49 -30.42 27.81
C LEU A 609 -1.08 -29.05 27.29
N GLY A 610 -1.99 -28.40 26.57
CA GLY A 610 -1.76 -27.02 26.13
C GLY A 610 -3.01 -26.40 25.53
N GLY A 611 -2.98 -25.08 25.45
CA GLY A 611 -3.97 -24.26 24.77
C GLY A 611 -3.30 -23.16 23.95
N PRO A 612 -4.09 -22.28 23.30
CA PRO A 612 -3.56 -21.09 22.68
C PRO A 612 -3.04 -20.09 23.72
N GLU A 613 -1.98 -19.37 23.34
CA GLU A 613 -1.53 -18.16 24.00
C GLU A 613 -2.69 -17.15 24.14
N LYS A 614 -2.77 -16.49 25.29
CA LYS A 614 -3.81 -15.52 25.65
C LYS A 614 -3.18 -14.12 25.72
N PRO A 615 -3.81 -13.06 25.20
CA PRO A 615 -5.20 -12.97 24.75
C PRO A 615 -5.44 -13.37 23.28
N LEU A 616 -6.52 -14.12 23.05
CA LEU A 616 -7.03 -14.41 21.71
C LEU A 616 -7.69 -13.17 21.07
N SER A 617 -7.53 -13.03 19.75
CA SER A 617 -8.35 -12.10 18.95
C SER A 617 -9.84 -12.51 18.97
N ASP A 618 -10.76 -11.60 18.65
CA ASP A 618 -12.20 -11.91 18.66
C ASP A 618 -12.57 -13.06 17.72
N LEU A 619 -11.99 -13.07 16.51
CA LEU A 619 -12.14 -14.17 15.56
C LEU A 619 -11.50 -15.47 16.07
N GLY A 620 -10.34 -15.38 16.73
CA GLY A 620 -9.68 -16.52 17.36
C GLY A 620 -10.50 -17.14 18.48
N ARG A 621 -11.07 -16.31 19.37
CA ARG A 621 -11.95 -16.73 20.47
C ARG A 621 -13.19 -17.45 19.96
N LEU A 622 -13.87 -16.90 18.95
CA LEU A 622 -15.02 -17.56 18.32
C LEU A 622 -14.64 -18.90 17.67
N ALA A 623 -13.50 -18.96 16.97
CA ALA A 623 -13.03 -20.17 16.31
C ALA A 623 -12.61 -21.28 17.31
N TYR A 624 -11.98 -20.92 18.43
CA TYR A 624 -11.61 -21.84 19.51
C TYR A 624 -12.82 -22.37 20.26
N VAL A 625 -13.77 -21.51 20.64
CA VAL A 625 -15.03 -21.94 21.28
C VAL A 625 -15.80 -22.90 20.37
N HIS A 626 -15.87 -22.63 19.07
CA HIS A 626 -16.46 -23.56 18.09
C HIS A 626 -15.69 -24.91 18.04
N TYR A 627 -14.37 -24.87 17.95
CA TYR A 627 -13.51 -26.07 17.90
C TYR A 627 -13.66 -26.94 19.15
N TRP A 628 -13.60 -26.34 20.33
CA TRP A 628 -13.78 -27.03 21.61
C TRP A 628 -15.19 -27.59 21.73
N SER A 629 -16.23 -26.81 21.43
CA SER A 629 -17.63 -27.29 21.54
C SER A 629 -17.89 -28.50 20.64
N ALA A 630 -17.44 -28.45 19.39
CA ALA A 630 -17.57 -29.57 18.45
C ALA A 630 -16.76 -30.80 18.88
N THR A 631 -15.56 -30.59 19.43
CA THR A 631 -14.67 -31.67 19.89
C THR A 631 -15.19 -32.33 21.16
N LEU A 632 -15.67 -31.55 22.13
CA LEU A 632 -16.32 -32.05 23.33
C LEU A 632 -17.62 -32.77 22.99
N ALA A 633 -18.45 -32.24 22.09
CA ALA A 633 -19.66 -32.93 21.63
C ALA A 633 -19.34 -34.33 21.04
N ARG A 634 -18.34 -34.42 20.13
CA ARG A 634 -17.84 -35.70 19.60
C ARG A 634 -17.37 -36.66 20.70
N THR A 635 -16.52 -36.19 21.61
CA THR A 635 -15.96 -37.02 22.69
C THR A 635 -17.03 -37.48 23.70
N ILE A 636 -18.03 -36.64 24.00
CA ILE A 636 -19.11 -36.97 24.93
C ILE A 636 -20.10 -37.96 24.32
N LEU A 637 -20.49 -37.75 23.05
CA LEU A 637 -21.51 -38.56 22.37
C LEU A 637 -20.98 -39.90 21.85
N SER A 638 -19.66 -40.03 21.63
CA SER A 638 -19.00 -41.31 21.34
C SER A 638 -18.85 -42.21 22.58
N CYS A 639 -19.08 -41.71 23.79
CA CYS A 639 -19.02 -42.50 25.01
C CYS A 639 -20.36 -43.20 25.31
N PRO A 640 -20.37 -44.50 25.70
CA PRO A 640 -21.60 -45.23 26.02
C PRO A 640 -22.50 -44.47 26.99
N SER A 641 -23.81 -44.44 26.72
CA SER A 641 -24.78 -43.59 27.45
C SER A 641 -24.66 -43.71 28.97
N LYS A 642 -24.48 -44.94 29.48
CA LYS A 642 -24.38 -45.26 30.92
C LYS A 642 -23.09 -44.78 31.62
N LYS A 643 -22.00 -44.42 30.90
CA LYS A 643 -20.78 -43.90 31.54
C LYS A 643 -20.94 -42.41 31.87
N THR A 644 -20.89 -42.06 33.16
CA THR A 644 -20.67 -40.69 33.63
C THR A 644 -19.28 -40.21 33.19
N LEU A 645 -19.18 -38.99 32.66
CA LEU A 645 -17.91 -38.38 32.27
C LEU A 645 -17.59 -37.22 33.20
N THR A 646 -16.35 -37.17 33.67
CA THR A 646 -15.78 -36.04 34.42
C THR A 646 -15.04 -35.07 33.49
N VAL A 647 -14.70 -33.89 33.99
CA VAL A 647 -13.80 -32.96 33.26
C VAL A 647 -12.44 -33.61 33.00
N LEU A 648 -11.94 -34.44 33.93
CA LEU A 648 -10.70 -35.20 33.77
C LEU A 648 -10.81 -36.26 32.67
N ASP A 649 -11.92 -37.02 32.58
CA ASP A 649 -12.15 -37.95 31.44
C ASP A 649 -12.10 -37.24 30.08
N LEU A 650 -12.53 -35.97 30.02
CA LEU A 650 -12.51 -35.17 28.79
C LEU A 650 -11.12 -34.61 28.51
N ARG A 651 -10.41 -34.12 29.53
CA ARG A 651 -9.00 -33.70 29.46
C ARG A 651 -8.13 -34.79 28.84
N GLU A 652 -8.13 -36.00 29.41
CA GLU A 652 -7.28 -37.10 28.95
C GLU A 652 -7.63 -37.59 27.53
N LYS A 653 -8.84 -37.32 27.05
CA LYS A 653 -9.28 -37.66 25.68
C LYS A 653 -9.04 -36.58 24.63
N THR A 654 -8.98 -35.31 25.04
CA THR A 654 -8.96 -34.16 24.11
C THR A 654 -7.70 -33.30 24.22
N TYR A 655 -6.95 -33.44 25.31
CA TYR A 655 -5.78 -32.62 25.68
C TYR A 655 -6.08 -31.12 25.86
N ILE A 656 -7.38 -30.76 25.92
CA ILE A 656 -7.87 -29.43 26.30
C ILE A 656 -7.73 -29.29 27.83
N VAL A 657 -7.28 -28.12 28.29
CA VAL A 657 -7.13 -27.83 29.72
C VAL A 657 -8.50 -27.74 30.43
N PRO A 658 -8.61 -28.16 31.72
CA PRO A 658 -9.89 -28.21 32.43
C PRO A 658 -10.70 -26.91 32.40
N GLU A 659 -10.02 -25.77 32.45
CA GLU A 659 -10.61 -24.42 32.50
C GLU A 659 -11.37 -24.11 31.21
N ASP A 660 -10.73 -24.36 30.06
CA ASP A 660 -11.33 -24.16 28.74
C ASP A 660 -12.45 -25.20 28.49
N ILE A 661 -12.35 -26.42 29.03
CA ILE A 661 -13.44 -27.42 29.02
C ILE A 661 -14.66 -26.91 29.80
N ILE A 662 -14.47 -26.44 31.03
CA ILE A 662 -15.56 -25.94 31.89
C ILE A 662 -16.25 -24.74 31.25
N ALA A 663 -15.47 -23.75 30.81
CA ALA A 663 -16.00 -22.55 30.14
C ALA A 663 -16.79 -22.91 28.87
N THR A 664 -16.29 -23.87 28.07
CA THR A 664 -17.00 -24.34 26.87
C THR A 664 -18.31 -25.05 27.21
N LEU A 665 -18.32 -25.97 28.18
CA LEU A 665 -19.53 -26.69 28.58
C LEU A 665 -20.60 -25.76 29.22
N GLN A 666 -20.16 -24.71 29.90
CA GLN A 666 -21.03 -23.64 30.39
C GLN A 666 -21.63 -22.83 29.22
N ALA A 667 -20.81 -22.40 28.25
CA ALA A 667 -21.26 -21.67 27.07
C ALA A 667 -22.18 -22.48 26.13
N MET A 668 -22.09 -23.80 26.16
CA MET A 668 -23.02 -24.71 25.46
C MET A 668 -24.34 -24.95 26.22
N GLU A 669 -24.45 -24.50 27.48
CA GLU A 669 -25.59 -24.73 28.40
C GLU A 669 -25.93 -26.21 28.68
N VAL A 670 -24.94 -27.11 28.52
CA VAL A 670 -25.14 -28.58 28.59
C VAL A 670 -24.94 -29.19 29.99
N LEU A 671 -24.80 -28.35 31.02
CA LEU A 671 -24.61 -28.77 32.40
C LEU A 671 -25.94 -28.77 33.17
N ASP A 672 -26.09 -29.69 34.12
CA ASP A 672 -27.17 -29.74 35.11
C ASP A 672 -26.62 -29.68 36.53
N HIS A 673 -27.21 -28.85 37.39
CA HIS A 673 -26.84 -28.77 38.80
C HIS A 673 -27.55 -29.84 39.65
N LYS A 674 -26.79 -30.64 40.41
CA LYS A 674 -27.35 -31.62 41.35
C LYS A 674 -27.72 -30.96 42.68
N LYS A 675 -28.99 -31.06 43.08
CA LYS A 675 -29.51 -30.39 44.30
C LYS A 675 -29.06 -31.00 45.65
N ARG A 676 -28.39 -32.15 45.71
CA ARG A 676 -27.87 -32.75 46.97
C ARG A 676 -26.61 -33.61 46.75
N GLY A 677 -25.56 -33.35 47.54
CA GLY A 677 -24.57 -34.35 47.99
C GLY A 677 -23.59 -34.94 46.96
N GLY A 678 -23.33 -34.27 45.83
CA GLY A 678 -22.34 -34.73 44.84
C GLY A 678 -21.80 -33.58 44.00
N ALA A 679 -21.03 -33.90 42.95
CA ALA A 679 -20.43 -32.91 42.05
C ALA A 679 -21.45 -31.86 41.58
N GLU A 680 -21.06 -30.58 41.72
CA GLU A 680 -21.94 -29.40 41.65
C GLU A 680 -22.58 -29.18 40.27
N ALA A 681 -21.95 -29.70 39.22
CA ALA A 681 -22.48 -29.75 37.85
C ALA A 681 -22.20 -31.12 37.21
N VAL A 682 -23.14 -31.60 36.38
CA VAL A 682 -23.05 -32.87 35.65
C VAL A 682 -23.36 -32.65 34.17
N ILE A 683 -22.60 -33.31 33.28
CA ILE A 683 -22.76 -33.20 31.84
C ILE A 683 -24.00 -33.95 31.36
N ASN A 684 -24.97 -33.23 30.79
CA ASN A 684 -26.19 -33.81 30.24
C ASN A 684 -26.01 -34.19 28.77
N LYS A 685 -25.83 -35.48 28.49
CA LYS A 685 -25.64 -36.02 27.12
C LYS A 685 -26.82 -35.78 26.18
N ALA A 686 -28.04 -35.57 26.69
CA ALA A 686 -29.19 -35.25 25.85
C ALA A 686 -29.14 -33.78 25.39
N LYS A 687 -28.80 -32.84 26.30
CA LYS A 687 -28.52 -31.45 25.95
C LYS A 687 -27.35 -31.35 24.95
N VAL A 688 -26.25 -32.09 25.15
CA VAL A 688 -25.12 -32.12 24.19
C VAL A 688 -25.56 -32.59 22.80
N ARG A 689 -26.47 -33.57 22.71
CA ARG A 689 -27.01 -34.03 21.42
C ARG A 689 -27.86 -32.96 20.74
N ALA A 690 -28.82 -32.37 21.46
CA ALA A 690 -29.66 -31.28 20.93
C ALA A 690 -28.84 -30.04 20.53
N TRP A 691 -27.78 -29.72 21.29
CA TRP A 691 -26.82 -28.68 20.93
C TRP A 691 -26.08 -29.01 19.62
N ALA A 692 -25.56 -30.23 19.47
CA ALA A 692 -24.86 -30.66 18.27
C ALA A 692 -25.77 -30.68 17.02
N GLU A 693 -27.03 -31.08 17.17
CA GLU A 693 -28.04 -31.09 16.11
C GLU A 693 -28.41 -29.66 15.67
N SER A 694 -28.71 -28.77 16.62
CA SER A 694 -29.03 -27.36 16.34
C SER A 694 -27.87 -26.59 15.69
N HIS A 695 -26.63 -26.90 16.06
CA HIS A 695 -25.42 -26.27 15.51
C HIS A 695 -24.84 -27.03 14.30
N ARG A 696 -25.53 -28.07 13.79
CA ARG A 696 -25.15 -28.87 12.62
C ARG A 696 -23.72 -29.44 12.68
N VAL A 697 -23.30 -29.89 13.86
CA VAL A 697 -21.94 -30.38 14.09
C VAL A 697 -21.74 -31.75 13.44
N ASP A 698 -20.71 -31.88 12.60
CA ASP A 698 -20.28 -33.19 12.13
C ASP A 698 -19.66 -34.00 13.30
N LEU A 699 -20.39 -35.04 13.71
CA LEU A 699 -20.00 -35.95 14.77
C LEU A 699 -19.11 -37.11 14.31
N LYS A 700 -18.96 -37.33 13.00
CA LYS A 700 -18.19 -38.44 12.40
C LYS A 700 -16.81 -38.01 11.95
N THR A 701 -16.71 -36.86 11.29
CA THR A 701 -15.43 -36.40 10.72
C THR A 701 -14.66 -35.57 11.74
N LEU A 702 -13.40 -35.94 11.98
CA LEU A 702 -12.46 -35.13 12.75
C LEU A 702 -11.77 -34.11 11.83
N PRO A 703 -11.43 -32.90 12.33
CA PRO A 703 -10.71 -31.90 11.51
C PRO A 703 -9.33 -32.36 11.01
N VAL A 704 -8.71 -33.32 11.69
CA VAL A 704 -7.46 -33.97 11.31
C VAL A 704 -7.52 -35.48 11.54
N ASP A 705 -6.76 -36.22 10.75
CA ASP A 705 -6.60 -37.68 10.89
C ASP A 705 -5.28 -37.99 11.59
N SER A 706 -5.37 -38.43 12.86
CA SER A 706 -4.21 -38.82 13.69
C SER A 706 -3.23 -39.81 13.03
N LYS A 707 -3.70 -40.64 12.09
CA LYS A 707 -2.87 -41.64 11.39
C LYS A 707 -2.11 -41.08 10.20
N ALA A 708 -2.52 -39.91 9.69
CA ALA A 708 -1.90 -39.24 8.55
C ALA A 708 -0.75 -38.28 8.96
N PHE A 709 -0.45 -38.19 10.25
CA PHE A 709 0.73 -37.49 10.77
C PHE A 709 1.95 -38.42 10.80
N VAL A 710 3.03 -38.00 10.15
CA VAL A 710 4.31 -38.72 10.08
C VAL A 710 4.84 -38.99 11.49
N ILE A 711 5.35 -40.20 11.73
CA ILE A 711 6.02 -40.55 12.98
C ILE A 711 7.48 -40.06 12.88
N ARG A 712 7.91 -39.23 13.83
CA ARG A 712 9.33 -38.89 13.98
C ARG A 712 10.01 -40.01 14.77
N ASP A 713 10.95 -40.70 14.15
CA ASP A 713 11.89 -41.54 14.89
C ASP A 713 12.70 -40.67 15.85
N SER A 714 12.50 -40.86 17.14
CA SER A 714 13.17 -40.15 18.23
C SER A 714 14.64 -40.56 18.43
N SER A 715 15.25 -41.23 17.44
CA SER A 715 16.62 -41.77 17.48
C SER A 715 17.70 -40.78 17.02
N ARG A 716 17.34 -39.61 16.48
CA ARG A 716 18.29 -38.61 15.95
C ARG A 716 18.68 -37.47 16.90
N SER A 717 18.13 -37.42 18.11
CA SER A 717 18.51 -36.42 19.13
C SER A 717 19.68 -36.83 20.03
N ALA A 718 20.38 -37.93 19.72
CA ALA A 718 21.47 -38.49 20.53
C ALA A 718 22.79 -38.66 19.77
N SER A 719 22.98 -37.99 18.62
CA SER A 719 24.22 -38.09 17.82
C SER A 719 24.58 -36.78 17.11
N LYS A 720 24.89 -35.77 17.91
CA LYS A 720 25.87 -34.67 17.68
C LYS A 720 25.73 -33.64 18.80
N GLU A 721 26.29 -33.97 19.95
CA GLU A 721 26.94 -32.98 20.83
C GLU A 721 28.33 -32.67 20.27
#